data_AF-A0A1L3ZR50-F1
#
_entry.id   AF-A0A1L3ZR50-F1
#
_cell.length_a   1.000
_cell.length_b   1.000
_cell.length_c   1.000
_cell.angle_alpha   90.00
_cell.angle_beta   90.00
_cell.angle_gamma   90.00
#
_symmetry.space_group_name_H-M   'P 1'
#
loop_
_entity.id
_entity.type
_entity.pdbx_description
1 polymer ?
#
loop_
_entity_poly.entity_id
_entity_poly.type
_entity_poly.pdbx_seq_one_letter_code
_entity_poly.pdbx_strand_id
1 'polypeptide(L)'
;MAALNDTFTAADGTLLTAHAADSGEAWTALTGNFVVRSNRIRANATTVVVQSEWTPAGAEYDVEADFHVHTTISQSTFIAARIQSSNTYVVFGWLNGTGWTIGHTVSGSFTNNNSSAFTLVAGTTYHLRVEVRNGTKRLYVDDVLTCSTTANTITDAGKVGFRNSGGAPTDSTGYHWDNLTVTDYASATLIMPQLPDLRIFQRSTKTGGANGKGAGTVPVPVTVNAPITSSVKYRLRDAETGGNPVVQDWTVAHSGALSVGAATISCPDVPAGTGWYYLDLMPDDDTGQIVLGTTRIMVGRIISLQGQSQAARQFGKMPAYTGTNASLGVTISPYCSIYARCGETGISVTSPAWEAPADGGNWGSTFASEFLRRQVAASGVNCAMTGHSQGSTATGDWLPDTTLNNQLRGVWDAVGGFETWMIHQGGNDAGDGVSQATFESNLDAIVADAAAHNAVLGSAFDTIVCAMATRTSGAAGTIAQIHEIRRAGRNWATVNGGQYVEPHDVTLEDAVHQGQPGNITLAHHFHRAALPGLGLSGSNEGPAITGARRAPGSTDIVLSVALPSGASALVAVGSPAPRFVVYPEGGLSGALSLDGSTPITVGTDTITLKLASDPGNVVVDVYALGHPDPSGTTADQNMIYDDHVDGDGITNGRQIAPTIDAVAAVLAYSVSPDSTSHGHSATSPTISAHQSTAVNSATHGHAAETPSIAAHSPVSADGANHDHASTSPAITAHSPVAVNDAAHSHSADAPAVAGNSPVSADDAAHGHASTAPAIAAHTPVSVDEAGHAHSADQPSIIVGGSLAVDSASHGHAAASPGVTAHTGIAAADASHGHVADTPSIVAHSPVAVDSAAHDHSAAQPSIDVGISASVDDAAHDHAAGAPAVTAHSPVTVDNVIHLHSAASPAISGGDHDTYPLAGRAQGFPLAGVQQSYPLRSAA
;
A
#
# COMPACT_ATOMS: atom_id res chain seq x y z
N MET A 1 34.60 10.15 -36.71
CA MET A 1 35.74 10.30 -37.64
C MET A 1 35.16 10.49 -39.03
N ALA A 2 35.78 11.32 -39.88
CA ALA A 2 35.38 11.46 -41.27
C ALA A 2 35.43 10.10 -41.99
N ALA A 3 34.38 9.76 -42.73
CA ALA A 3 34.27 8.54 -43.52
C ALA A 3 34.92 8.67 -44.91
N LEU A 4 35.07 9.90 -45.41
CA LEU A 4 35.86 10.27 -46.59
C LEU A 4 36.49 11.65 -46.34
N ASN A 5 37.76 11.86 -46.69
CA ASN A 5 38.41 13.16 -46.71
C ASN A 5 39.35 13.32 -47.92
N ASP A 6 39.41 14.52 -48.48
CA ASP A 6 40.27 14.83 -49.63
C ASP A 6 40.64 16.31 -49.65
N THR A 7 41.92 16.60 -49.45
CA THR A 7 42.53 17.94 -49.62
C THR A 7 42.92 18.21 -51.07
N PHE A 8 42.66 17.28 -51.98
CA PHE A 8 42.99 17.34 -53.41
C PHE A 8 44.46 17.67 -53.69
N THR A 9 45.35 17.29 -52.79
CA THR A 9 46.78 17.55 -52.88
C THR A 9 47.42 16.62 -53.92
N ALA A 10 47.68 17.13 -55.12
CA ALA A 10 48.35 16.40 -56.19
C ALA A 10 49.09 17.34 -57.15
N ALA A 11 49.87 16.76 -58.07
CA ALA A 11 50.53 17.53 -59.10
C ALA A 11 49.52 18.26 -60.00
N ASP A 12 49.84 19.51 -60.29
CA ASP A 12 49.07 20.39 -61.15
C ASP A 12 48.78 19.77 -62.53
N GLY A 13 47.50 19.68 -62.91
CA GLY A 13 47.06 19.05 -64.16
C GLY A 13 46.64 17.59 -64.02
N THR A 14 46.74 17.00 -62.82
CA THR A 14 46.24 15.65 -62.52
C THR A 14 44.72 15.62 -62.63
N LEU A 15 44.17 14.74 -63.46
CA LEU A 15 42.72 14.51 -63.50
C LEU A 15 42.25 13.93 -62.16
N LEU A 16 41.08 14.33 -61.67
CA LEU A 16 40.56 13.84 -60.39
C LEU A 16 40.42 12.31 -60.38
N THR A 17 40.07 11.70 -61.51
CA THR A 17 40.03 10.23 -61.66
C THR A 17 41.39 9.53 -61.61
N ALA A 18 42.49 10.28 -61.69
CA ALA A 18 43.86 9.79 -61.52
C ALA A 18 44.43 10.16 -60.13
N HIS A 19 43.63 10.81 -59.30
CA HIS A 19 43.91 11.14 -57.89
C HIS A 19 43.17 10.15 -56.99
N ALA A 20 43.74 9.87 -55.82
CA ALA A 20 43.08 9.13 -54.76
C ALA A 20 42.86 10.09 -53.59
N ALA A 21 41.67 10.06 -53.00
CA ALA A 21 41.37 10.85 -51.82
C ALA A 21 42.36 10.54 -50.68
N ASP A 22 42.52 11.46 -49.73
CA ASP A 22 43.43 11.28 -48.59
C ASP A 22 43.02 10.08 -47.72
N SER A 23 41.71 9.76 -47.69
CA SER A 23 41.17 8.55 -47.05
C SER A 23 41.30 7.27 -47.90
N GLY A 24 41.82 7.37 -49.13
CA GLY A 24 42.20 6.25 -49.98
C GLY A 24 41.22 5.89 -51.11
N GLU A 25 40.09 6.58 -51.22
CA GLU A 25 39.05 6.30 -52.22
C GLU A 25 39.42 6.82 -53.60
N ALA A 26 39.06 6.06 -54.63
CA ALA A 26 39.18 6.48 -56.01
C ALA A 26 38.03 7.42 -56.42
N TRP A 27 38.21 8.13 -57.54
CA TRP A 27 37.18 8.99 -58.14
C TRP A 27 36.76 8.49 -59.52
N THR A 28 35.46 8.55 -59.82
CA THR A 28 34.90 8.14 -61.12
C THR A 28 34.22 9.31 -61.81
N ALA A 29 34.64 9.56 -63.05
CA ALA A 29 33.99 10.50 -63.95
C ALA A 29 32.73 9.88 -64.56
N LEU A 30 31.55 10.41 -64.23
CA LEU A 30 30.29 10.01 -64.86
C LEU A 30 30.03 10.80 -66.15
N THR A 31 30.48 12.05 -66.21
CA THR A 31 30.50 12.89 -67.41
C THR A 31 31.53 14.00 -67.19
N GLY A 32 32.43 14.25 -68.15
CA GLY A 32 33.51 15.24 -67.96
C GLY A 32 34.43 14.89 -66.78
N ASN A 33 35.37 15.77 -66.42
CA ASN A 33 36.24 15.53 -65.27
C ASN A 33 36.58 16.82 -64.51
N PHE A 34 37.10 16.67 -63.31
CA PHE A 34 37.79 17.73 -62.60
C PHE A 34 39.30 17.53 -62.74
N VAL A 35 40.07 18.60 -62.55
CA VAL A 35 41.52 18.56 -62.61
C VAL A 35 42.10 19.38 -61.46
N VAL A 36 43.17 18.85 -60.86
CA VAL A 36 43.86 19.45 -59.74
C VAL A 36 44.68 20.66 -60.20
N ARG A 37 44.55 21.77 -59.48
CA ARG A 37 45.29 23.02 -59.61
C ARG A 37 45.48 23.69 -58.26
N SER A 38 46.75 23.86 -57.88
CA SER A 38 47.15 24.46 -56.60
C SER A 38 46.44 23.81 -55.41
N ASN A 39 46.42 22.47 -55.41
CA ASN A 39 45.71 21.62 -54.43
C ASN A 39 44.20 21.85 -54.36
N ARG A 40 43.57 22.34 -55.42
CA ARG A 40 42.12 22.47 -55.56
C ARG A 40 41.67 21.78 -56.83
N ILE A 41 40.39 21.47 -56.95
CA ILE A 41 39.84 20.93 -58.18
C ILE A 41 39.00 21.95 -58.93
N ARG A 42 39.15 21.97 -60.25
CA ARG A 42 38.30 22.76 -61.16
C ARG A 42 37.81 21.91 -62.32
N ALA A 43 36.61 22.22 -62.81
CA ALA A 43 36.03 21.46 -63.92
C ALA A 43 36.88 21.62 -65.19
N ASN A 44 37.02 20.56 -65.99
CA ASN A 44 37.73 20.61 -67.27
C ASN A 44 36.80 20.79 -68.49
N ALA A 45 35.50 20.79 -68.26
CA ALA A 45 34.47 20.93 -69.27
C ALA A 45 33.27 21.71 -68.72
N THR A 46 32.37 22.12 -69.61
CA THR A 46 31.16 22.88 -69.25
C THR A 46 30.16 22.07 -68.45
N THR A 47 30.10 20.75 -68.65
CA THR A 47 29.22 19.84 -67.93
C THR A 47 30.07 18.73 -67.34
N VAL A 48 30.14 18.68 -66.02
CA VAL A 48 30.93 17.68 -65.30
C VAL A 48 30.11 17.10 -64.15
N VAL A 49 30.16 15.79 -63.97
CA VAL A 49 29.70 15.06 -62.79
C VAL A 49 30.75 14.00 -62.47
N VAL A 50 31.38 14.12 -61.31
CA VAL A 50 32.34 13.14 -60.78
C VAL A 50 31.85 12.71 -59.41
N GLN A 51 31.98 11.42 -59.09
CA GLN A 51 31.68 10.86 -57.78
C GLN A 51 32.94 10.27 -57.14
N SER A 52 33.02 10.32 -55.81
CA SER A 52 33.95 9.47 -55.07
C SER A 52 33.43 8.03 -55.09
N GLU A 53 34.33 7.06 -55.06
CA GLU A 53 33.99 5.63 -54.94
C GLU A 53 33.73 5.19 -53.49
N TRP A 54 33.80 6.11 -52.53
CA TRP A 54 33.33 5.91 -51.16
C TRP A 54 31.91 5.31 -51.12
N THR A 55 31.70 4.35 -50.23
CA THR A 55 30.42 3.68 -50.04
C THR A 55 29.77 4.18 -48.75
N PRO A 56 28.67 4.93 -48.82
CA PRO A 56 28.01 5.48 -47.63
C PRO A 56 27.40 4.36 -46.77
N ALA A 57 27.41 4.53 -45.44
CA ALA A 57 26.79 3.58 -44.51
C ALA A 57 25.26 3.56 -44.63
N GLY A 58 24.68 4.67 -45.09
CA GLY A 58 23.25 4.82 -45.30
C GLY A 58 22.94 5.95 -46.28
N ALA A 59 21.68 6.34 -46.34
CA ALA A 59 21.26 7.41 -47.24
C ALA A 59 21.57 8.82 -46.70
N GLU A 60 21.97 8.92 -45.43
CA GLU A 60 22.15 10.16 -44.69
C GLU A 60 23.61 10.34 -44.29
N TYR A 61 24.13 11.55 -44.52
CA TYR A 61 25.51 11.92 -44.22
C TYR A 61 25.65 13.45 -44.29
N ASP A 62 26.73 13.95 -43.70
CA ASP A 62 27.13 15.35 -43.76
C ASP A 62 28.33 15.52 -44.69
N VAL A 63 28.36 16.63 -45.42
CA VAL A 63 29.43 16.98 -46.35
C VAL A 63 29.92 18.38 -46.06
N GLU A 64 31.22 18.54 -45.95
CA GLU A 64 31.91 19.82 -45.83
C GLU A 64 32.89 19.98 -47.00
N ALA A 65 32.96 21.16 -47.60
CA ALA A 65 33.97 21.49 -48.61
C ALA A 65 34.18 23.00 -48.72
N ASP A 66 35.38 23.38 -49.12
CA ASP A 66 35.71 24.78 -49.38
C ASP A 66 35.44 25.15 -50.84
N PHE A 67 34.71 26.24 -51.03
CA PHE A 67 34.36 26.80 -52.32
C PHE A 67 35.18 28.06 -52.59
N HIS A 68 36.19 27.97 -53.45
CA HIS A 68 37.06 29.09 -53.79
C HIS A 68 36.63 29.80 -55.08
N VAL A 69 36.52 31.12 -55.02
CA VAL A 69 36.16 31.97 -56.15
C VAL A 69 37.40 32.64 -56.71
N HIS A 70 37.95 32.16 -57.83
CA HIS A 70 39.02 32.89 -58.52
C HIS A 70 38.50 34.14 -59.19
N THR A 71 37.47 33.98 -60.03
CA THR A 71 36.78 35.07 -60.70
C THR A 71 35.30 34.71 -60.85
N THR A 72 34.43 35.71 -60.92
CA THR A 72 33.01 35.48 -61.22
C THR A 72 32.84 35.29 -62.73
N ILE A 73 32.30 34.14 -63.12
CA ILE A 73 31.97 33.81 -64.52
C ILE A 73 30.56 33.20 -64.56
N SER A 74 29.98 33.06 -65.75
CA SER A 74 28.70 32.34 -65.91
C SER A 74 28.91 30.84 -65.73
N GLN A 75 28.96 30.38 -64.49
CA GLN A 75 29.20 28.99 -64.09
C GLN A 75 28.28 28.62 -62.92
N SER A 76 27.76 27.40 -62.91
CA SER A 76 27.10 26.84 -61.73
C SER A 76 27.85 25.60 -61.29
N THR A 77 28.19 25.50 -60.02
CA THR A 77 28.96 24.37 -59.50
C THR A 77 28.48 24.01 -58.10
N PHE A 78 28.50 22.71 -57.80
CA PHE A 78 27.84 22.15 -56.63
C PHE A 78 28.62 20.98 -56.06
N ILE A 79 28.51 20.81 -54.75
CA ILE A 79 28.60 19.50 -54.11
C ILE A 79 27.39 18.70 -54.58
N ALA A 80 27.61 17.47 -55.05
CA ALA A 80 26.56 16.53 -55.43
C ALA A 80 26.50 15.40 -54.40
N ALA A 81 25.30 15.09 -53.92
CA ALA A 81 25.02 14.02 -52.98
C ALA A 81 23.96 13.08 -53.55
N ARG A 82 23.88 11.88 -52.99
CA ARG A 82 22.99 10.80 -53.42
C ARG A 82 23.09 10.54 -54.92
N ILE A 83 24.32 10.58 -55.46
CA ILE A 83 24.58 10.32 -56.87
C ILE A 83 24.23 8.86 -57.16
N GLN A 84 23.28 8.66 -58.07
CA GLN A 84 22.88 7.35 -58.62
C GLN A 84 23.44 7.15 -60.03
N SER A 85 23.61 8.24 -60.78
CA SER A 85 24.07 8.26 -62.16
C SER A 85 24.52 9.67 -62.56
N SER A 86 25.02 9.84 -63.80
CA SER A 86 25.37 11.16 -64.36
C SER A 86 24.19 12.13 -64.49
N ASN A 87 22.96 11.67 -64.27
CA ASN A 87 21.74 12.44 -64.49
C ASN A 87 20.71 12.33 -63.35
N THR A 88 21.06 11.70 -62.22
CA THR A 88 20.21 11.60 -61.03
C THR A 88 21.02 11.83 -59.75
N TYR A 89 20.80 12.96 -59.07
CA TYR A 89 21.51 13.38 -57.85
C TYR A 89 20.86 14.60 -57.17
N VAL A 90 21.20 14.87 -55.91
CA VAL A 90 20.88 16.11 -55.18
C VAL A 90 22.11 17.02 -55.18
N VAL A 91 21.95 18.34 -55.23
CA VAL A 91 23.07 19.30 -55.30
C VAL A 91 22.94 20.47 -54.34
N PHE A 92 24.09 20.95 -53.87
CA PHE A 92 24.25 22.02 -52.89
C PHE A 92 25.40 22.93 -53.34
N GLY A 93 25.17 24.23 -53.48
CA GLY A 93 26.22 25.15 -53.93
C GLY A 93 25.71 26.31 -54.77
N TRP A 94 26.51 26.75 -55.74
CA TRP A 94 26.30 27.99 -56.47
C TRP A 94 25.54 27.78 -57.79
N LEU A 95 24.39 28.45 -57.93
CA LEU A 95 23.62 28.52 -59.16
C LEU A 95 23.76 29.91 -59.80
N ASN A 96 24.35 29.96 -61.00
CA ASN A 96 24.52 31.21 -61.75
C ASN A 96 23.19 31.95 -61.93
N GLY A 97 23.21 33.26 -61.69
CA GLY A 97 22.02 34.13 -61.79
C GLY A 97 21.01 33.98 -60.66
N THR A 98 21.24 33.08 -59.69
CA THR A 98 20.32 32.86 -58.56
C THR A 98 21.01 33.07 -57.21
N GLY A 99 22.09 32.34 -56.91
CA GLY A 99 22.76 32.39 -55.62
C GLY A 99 23.08 31.02 -55.04
N TRP A 100 23.25 30.94 -53.72
CA TRP A 100 23.36 29.68 -52.98
C TRP A 100 22.07 28.88 -53.14
N THR A 101 22.16 27.58 -53.44
CA THR A 101 21.03 26.78 -53.89
C THR A 101 21.12 25.35 -53.41
N ILE A 102 19.96 24.78 -53.05
CA ILE A 102 19.71 23.34 -52.98
C ILE A 102 18.81 22.97 -54.16
N GLY A 103 19.22 21.98 -54.94
CA GLY A 103 18.48 21.48 -56.09
C GLY A 103 18.58 19.96 -56.23
N HIS A 104 17.88 19.42 -57.21
CA HIS A 104 18.07 18.03 -57.63
C HIS A 104 17.93 17.88 -59.14
N THR A 105 18.58 16.86 -59.69
CA THR A 105 18.39 16.41 -61.06
C THR A 105 17.82 15.01 -61.03
N VAL A 106 16.75 14.74 -61.79
CA VAL A 106 16.23 13.39 -62.01
C VAL A 106 16.11 13.17 -63.51
N SER A 107 16.73 12.11 -64.01
CA SER A 107 16.75 11.77 -65.44
C SER A 107 17.20 12.94 -66.34
N GLY A 108 18.09 13.79 -65.83
CA GLY A 108 18.65 14.95 -66.54
C GLY A 108 17.86 16.25 -66.40
N SER A 109 16.68 16.23 -65.78
CA SER A 109 15.89 17.43 -65.52
C SER A 109 16.25 18.04 -64.17
N PHE A 110 16.76 19.28 -64.17
CA PHE A 110 17.11 20.02 -62.96
C PHE A 110 15.92 20.76 -62.37
N THR A 111 15.76 20.68 -61.06
CA THR A 111 14.79 21.45 -60.26
C THR A 111 15.52 22.22 -59.19
N ASN A 112 15.27 23.53 -59.10
CA ASN A 112 15.70 24.36 -57.97
C ASN A 112 14.68 24.21 -56.82
N ASN A 113 15.11 23.71 -55.66
CA ASN A 113 14.23 23.46 -54.52
C ASN A 113 14.21 24.61 -53.52
N ASN A 114 15.34 25.29 -53.35
CA ASN A 114 15.47 26.45 -52.48
C ASN A 114 16.74 27.20 -52.85
N SER A 115 16.69 28.54 -52.82
CA SER A 115 17.86 29.37 -53.07
C SER A 115 17.86 30.64 -52.23
N SER A 116 19.04 31.14 -51.91
CA SER A 116 19.28 32.41 -51.26
C SER A 116 20.18 33.30 -52.13
N ALA A 117 19.71 34.51 -52.38
CA ALA A 117 20.44 35.46 -53.21
C ALA A 117 21.71 35.92 -52.49
N PHE A 118 22.83 35.91 -53.22
CA PHE A 118 24.14 36.31 -52.70
C PHE A 118 25.01 36.85 -53.83
N THR A 119 26.05 37.62 -53.50
CA THR A 119 27.04 38.09 -54.48
C THR A 119 28.41 37.56 -54.09
N LEU A 120 28.98 36.68 -54.91
CA LEU A 120 30.32 36.15 -54.68
C LEU A 120 31.38 37.23 -54.84
N VAL A 121 32.39 37.18 -53.99
CA VAL A 121 33.57 38.05 -54.04
C VAL A 121 34.75 37.28 -54.63
N ALA A 122 35.38 37.84 -55.66
CA ALA A 122 36.57 37.24 -56.26
C ALA A 122 37.75 37.24 -55.29
N GLY A 123 38.50 36.14 -55.25
CA GLY A 123 39.58 35.86 -54.31
C GLY A 123 39.12 35.27 -52.97
N THR A 124 37.82 35.11 -52.73
CA THR A 124 37.28 34.61 -51.46
C THR A 124 37.02 33.10 -51.51
N THR A 125 37.30 32.43 -50.39
CA THR A 125 36.88 31.05 -50.11
C THR A 125 35.70 31.10 -49.14
N TYR A 126 34.69 30.28 -49.41
CA TYR A 126 33.53 30.08 -48.54
C TYR A 126 33.52 28.64 -48.05
N HIS A 127 33.32 28.42 -46.76
CA HIS A 127 33.20 27.08 -46.21
C HIS A 127 31.75 26.61 -46.29
N LEU A 128 31.50 25.48 -46.96
CA LEU A 128 30.16 24.93 -47.09
C LEU A 128 30.02 23.71 -46.19
N ARG A 129 28.96 23.68 -45.39
CA ARG A 129 28.50 22.50 -44.67
C ARG A 129 27.11 22.10 -45.13
N VAL A 130 26.90 20.82 -45.44
CA VAL A 130 25.69 20.27 -46.02
C VAL A 130 25.17 19.15 -45.14
N GLU A 131 23.89 19.21 -44.79
CA GLU A 131 23.18 18.12 -44.11
C GLU A 131 22.26 17.40 -45.10
N VAL A 132 22.55 16.13 -45.38
CA VAL A 132 21.70 15.25 -46.19
C VAL A 132 20.89 14.36 -45.25
N ARG A 133 19.59 14.66 -45.08
CA ARG A 133 18.67 13.84 -44.29
C ARG A 133 17.49 13.37 -45.14
N ASN A 134 16.81 12.33 -44.67
CA ASN A 134 15.53 11.93 -45.20
C ASN A 134 14.50 13.02 -44.85
N GLY A 135 13.76 13.52 -45.85
CA GLY A 135 12.76 14.56 -45.62
C GLY A 135 13.28 15.98 -45.31
N THR A 136 14.58 16.20 -45.06
CA THR A 136 15.17 17.55 -44.88
C THR A 136 16.57 17.66 -45.49
N LYS A 137 16.89 18.77 -46.14
CA LYS A 137 18.22 19.09 -46.68
C LYS A 137 18.59 20.51 -46.31
N ARG A 138 19.83 20.74 -45.89
CA ARG A 138 20.31 22.06 -45.47
C ARG A 138 21.69 22.36 -46.04
N LEU A 139 21.90 23.64 -46.37
CA LEU A 139 23.18 24.20 -46.79
C LEU A 139 23.51 25.36 -45.87
N TYR A 140 24.66 25.28 -45.23
CA TYR A 140 25.28 26.32 -44.44
C TYR A 140 26.48 26.87 -45.21
N VAL A 141 26.67 28.18 -45.15
CA VAL A 141 27.81 28.88 -45.73
C VAL A 141 28.45 29.68 -44.61
N ASP A 142 29.74 29.43 -44.35
CA ASP A 142 30.48 29.99 -43.20
C ASP A 142 29.69 29.82 -41.89
N ASP A 143 29.22 28.59 -41.65
CA ASP A 143 28.38 28.16 -40.53
C ASP A 143 26.97 28.79 -40.43
N VAL A 144 26.58 29.65 -41.38
CA VAL A 144 25.24 30.27 -41.41
C VAL A 144 24.29 29.46 -42.28
N LEU A 145 23.15 29.01 -41.72
CA LEU A 145 22.09 28.32 -42.47
C LEU A 145 21.58 29.23 -43.59
N THR A 146 21.87 28.87 -44.83
CA THR A 146 21.63 29.72 -46.00
C THR A 146 20.49 29.20 -46.85
N CYS A 147 20.34 27.87 -46.96
CA CYS A 147 19.22 27.24 -47.67
C CYS A 147 18.71 26.01 -46.92
N SER A 148 17.40 25.76 -46.99
CA SER A 148 16.78 24.53 -46.49
C SER A 148 15.59 24.11 -47.34
N THR A 149 15.37 22.81 -47.49
CA THR A 149 14.23 22.25 -48.21
C THR A 149 13.79 20.92 -47.62
N THR A 150 12.49 20.60 -47.77
CA THR A 150 11.91 19.29 -47.45
C THR A 150 11.78 18.38 -48.67
N ALA A 151 12.24 18.84 -49.85
CA ALA A 151 12.18 18.04 -51.06
C ALA A 151 12.92 16.70 -50.89
N ASN A 152 12.29 15.62 -51.35
CA ASN A 152 12.76 14.26 -51.09
C ASN A 152 12.54 13.32 -52.27
N THR A 153 12.73 13.81 -53.50
CA THR A 153 12.54 13.05 -54.74
C THR A 153 13.55 11.90 -54.90
N ILE A 154 14.74 12.02 -54.30
CA ILE A 154 15.79 10.99 -54.32
C ILE A 154 16.02 10.51 -52.89
N THR A 155 15.54 9.31 -52.57
CA THR A 155 15.56 8.71 -51.22
C THR A 155 16.56 7.58 -51.04
N ASP A 156 17.06 7.02 -52.14
CA ASP A 156 18.03 5.92 -52.09
C ASP A 156 19.41 6.43 -51.66
N ALA A 157 20.19 5.55 -51.02
CA ALA A 157 21.57 5.82 -50.69
C ALA A 157 22.39 5.97 -51.98
N GLY A 158 23.29 6.95 -52.02
CA GLY A 158 24.10 7.23 -53.20
C GLY A 158 25.33 8.05 -52.84
N LYS A 159 26.29 8.07 -53.75
CA LYS A 159 27.63 8.59 -53.48
C LYS A 159 27.67 10.12 -53.46
N VAL A 160 28.78 10.65 -52.95
CA VAL A 160 29.10 12.08 -52.92
C VAL A 160 30.06 12.44 -54.05
N GLY A 161 30.06 13.69 -54.47
CA GLY A 161 31.01 14.21 -55.45
C GLY A 161 30.74 15.65 -55.83
N PHE A 162 31.09 16.01 -57.07
CA PHE A 162 30.99 17.40 -57.55
C PHE A 162 30.36 17.48 -58.92
N ARG A 163 29.67 18.59 -59.16
CA ARG A 163 28.94 18.84 -60.40
C ARG A 163 29.18 20.27 -60.90
N ASN A 164 29.47 20.43 -62.20
CA ASN A 164 29.63 21.72 -62.88
C ASN A 164 28.67 21.83 -64.07
N SER A 165 28.14 23.03 -64.34
CA SER A 165 27.38 23.35 -65.57
C SER A 165 27.61 24.78 -66.07
N GLY A 166 27.47 24.97 -67.38
CA GLY A 166 27.25 26.28 -68.01
C GLY A 166 28.51 27.12 -68.24
N GLY A 167 29.57 26.93 -67.43
CA GLY A 167 30.84 27.65 -67.56
C GLY A 167 32.04 26.70 -67.55
N ALA A 168 33.11 27.10 -68.24
CA ALA A 168 34.38 26.38 -68.31
C ALA A 168 35.46 27.16 -67.53
N PRO A 169 35.68 26.84 -66.23
CA PRO A 169 36.74 27.50 -65.46
C PRO A 169 38.12 27.15 -66.01
N THR A 170 39.07 28.08 -65.89
CA THR A 170 40.49 27.85 -66.20
C THR A 170 41.31 27.71 -64.92
N ASP A 171 42.61 27.54 -65.05
CA ASP A 171 43.55 27.47 -63.91
C ASP A 171 43.56 28.75 -63.06
N SER A 172 43.05 29.88 -63.59
CA SER A 172 43.01 31.18 -62.91
C SER A 172 41.64 31.86 -62.92
N THR A 173 40.58 31.18 -63.39
CA THR A 173 39.22 31.76 -63.50
C THR A 173 38.14 30.79 -63.04
N GLY A 174 37.00 31.34 -62.63
CA GLY A 174 35.84 30.58 -62.19
C GLY A 174 35.95 30.03 -60.78
N TYR A 175 35.29 28.91 -60.53
CA TYR A 175 35.11 28.36 -59.18
C TYR A 175 35.79 27.00 -59.02
N HIS A 176 36.51 26.85 -57.90
CA HIS A 176 37.31 25.68 -57.56
C HIS A 176 36.84 25.11 -56.20
N TRP A 177 37.02 23.81 -55.99
CA TRP A 177 36.69 23.13 -54.73
C TRP A 177 37.95 22.64 -54.02
N ASP A 178 37.91 22.64 -52.69
CA ASP A 178 39.00 22.18 -51.83
C ASP A 178 38.45 21.50 -50.55
N ASN A 179 39.30 20.84 -49.78
CA ASN A 179 39.05 20.34 -48.42
C ASN A 179 37.72 19.59 -48.23
N LEU A 180 37.45 18.57 -49.05
CA LEU A 180 36.25 17.74 -48.89
C LEU A 180 36.37 16.89 -47.62
N THR A 181 35.32 16.90 -46.79
CA THR A 181 35.13 15.98 -45.68
C THR A 181 33.70 15.44 -45.71
N VAL A 182 33.52 14.14 -45.51
CA VAL A 182 32.21 13.50 -45.41
C VAL A 182 32.14 12.67 -44.16
N THR A 183 31.04 12.78 -43.43
CA THR A 183 30.79 12.01 -42.21
C THR A 183 29.46 11.27 -42.36
N ASP A 184 29.48 9.94 -42.20
CA ASP A 184 28.25 9.16 -42.13
C ASP A 184 27.38 9.67 -40.98
N TYR A 185 26.06 9.79 -41.21
CA TYR A 185 25.14 10.08 -40.13
C TYR A 185 24.96 8.80 -39.31
N ALA A 186 25.40 8.81 -38.05
CA ALA A 186 25.37 7.62 -37.20
C ALA A 186 23.95 7.11 -36.99
N SER A 187 23.73 5.82 -37.24
CA SER A 187 22.54 5.09 -36.76
C SER A 187 22.36 5.33 -35.26
N ALA A 188 21.10 5.42 -34.80
CA ALA A 188 20.82 5.67 -33.39
C ALA A 188 21.60 4.69 -32.49
N THR A 189 22.38 5.23 -31.55
CA THR A 189 23.20 4.47 -30.61
C THR A 189 22.35 3.54 -29.75
N LEU A 190 21.13 3.98 -29.44
CA LEU A 190 20.14 3.29 -28.63
C LEU A 190 18.83 3.17 -29.41
N ILE A 191 18.27 1.98 -29.50
CA ILE A 191 16.91 1.74 -30.02
C ILE A 191 16.01 1.31 -28.87
N MET A 192 14.88 1.99 -28.73
CA MET A 192 13.82 1.67 -27.78
C MET A 192 12.56 1.25 -28.55
N PRO A 193 12.15 -0.03 -28.52
CA PRO A 193 10.81 -0.43 -28.89
C PRO A 193 9.78 0.30 -28.03
N GLN A 194 8.65 0.67 -28.62
CA GLN A 194 7.56 1.28 -27.86
C GLN A 194 7.05 0.29 -26.81
N LEU A 195 6.89 0.77 -25.57
CA LEU A 195 6.25 -0.02 -24.51
C LEU A 195 4.80 -0.32 -24.89
N PRO A 196 4.19 -1.39 -24.36
CA PRO A 196 2.76 -1.62 -24.58
C PRO A 196 1.94 -0.40 -24.15
N ASP A 197 1.06 0.06 -25.03
CA ASP A 197 0.16 1.17 -24.74
C ASP A 197 -0.80 0.81 -23.60
N LEU A 198 -1.15 1.81 -22.77
CA LEU A 198 -1.96 1.67 -21.55
C LEU A 198 -1.34 0.78 -20.46
N ARG A 199 -0.03 0.50 -20.52
CA ARG A 199 0.63 -0.30 -19.49
C ARG A 199 0.75 0.46 -18.17
N ILE A 200 0.24 -0.15 -17.11
CA ILE A 200 0.41 0.32 -15.73
C ILE A 200 1.47 -0.56 -15.06
N PHE A 201 2.50 0.06 -14.52
CA PHE A 201 3.55 -0.56 -13.72
C PHE A 201 3.21 -0.40 -12.23
N GLN A 202 3.50 -1.42 -11.41
CA GLN A 202 3.23 -1.39 -9.98
C GLN A 202 4.12 -0.35 -9.28
N ARG A 203 3.52 0.60 -8.53
CA ARG A 203 4.26 1.48 -7.62
C ARG A 203 4.87 0.68 -6.47
N SER A 204 6.04 1.09 -5.99
CA SER A 204 6.75 0.42 -4.89
C SER A 204 6.22 0.82 -3.51
N THR A 205 5.61 2.00 -3.39
CA THR A 205 5.03 2.50 -2.14
C THR A 205 3.67 3.13 -2.39
N LYS A 206 2.79 3.12 -1.38
CA LYS A 206 1.44 3.73 -1.45
C LYS A 206 1.47 5.26 -1.26
N THR A 207 2.52 5.78 -0.63
CA THR A 207 2.76 7.20 -0.33
C THR A 207 4.18 7.62 -0.75
N GLY A 208 4.46 8.92 -0.77
CA GLY A 208 5.77 9.48 -1.17
C GLY A 208 5.88 9.69 -2.69
N GLY A 209 7.10 9.85 -3.21
CA GLY A 209 7.32 10.25 -4.61
C GLY A 209 6.84 11.68 -4.91
N ALA A 210 7.04 12.15 -6.16
CA ALA A 210 6.79 13.54 -6.53
C ALA A 210 5.32 14.00 -6.31
N ASN A 211 4.37 13.07 -6.42
CA ASN A 211 2.94 13.34 -6.26
C ASN A 211 2.40 12.95 -4.86
N GLY A 212 3.25 12.48 -3.95
CA GLY A 212 2.84 11.97 -2.63
C GLY A 212 2.09 10.63 -2.66
N LYS A 213 1.92 10.02 -3.84
CA LYS A 213 1.12 8.80 -4.09
C LYS A 213 1.95 7.56 -4.42
N GLY A 214 3.26 7.62 -4.16
CA GLY A 214 4.24 6.60 -4.51
C GLY A 214 4.97 6.88 -5.82
N ALA A 215 5.97 6.05 -6.07
CA ALA A 215 6.70 5.97 -7.33
C ALA A 215 7.07 4.52 -7.61
N GLY A 216 7.58 4.23 -8.80
CA GLY A 216 7.95 2.88 -9.21
C GLY A 216 9.00 2.88 -10.31
N THR A 217 9.49 1.69 -10.63
CA THR A 217 10.51 1.50 -11.67
C THR A 217 9.86 1.01 -12.95
N VAL A 218 10.17 1.68 -14.06
CA VAL A 218 9.72 1.27 -15.41
C VAL A 218 10.88 0.58 -16.14
N PRO A 219 10.82 -0.75 -16.34
CA PRO A 219 11.80 -1.46 -17.16
C PRO A 219 11.54 -1.21 -18.65
N VAL A 220 12.55 -0.70 -19.35
CA VAL A 220 12.50 -0.39 -20.78
C VAL A 220 13.46 -1.30 -21.53
N PRO A 221 12.97 -2.27 -22.32
CA PRO A 221 13.84 -3.07 -23.17
C PRO A 221 14.44 -2.19 -24.27
N VAL A 222 15.73 -2.35 -24.55
CA VAL A 222 16.45 -1.58 -25.57
C VAL A 222 17.42 -2.47 -26.35
N THR A 223 17.80 -2.01 -27.54
CA THR A 223 18.95 -2.55 -28.29
C THR A 223 20.00 -1.45 -28.42
N VAL A 224 21.21 -1.72 -27.92
CA VAL A 224 22.37 -0.84 -28.01
C VAL A 224 23.14 -1.21 -29.28
N ASN A 225 23.20 -0.31 -30.25
CA ASN A 225 23.86 -0.54 -31.55
C ASN A 225 25.32 -0.11 -31.57
N ALA A 226 25.66 0.88 -30.74
CA ALA A 226 27.02 1.33 -30.51
C ALA A 226 27.22 1.53 -29.00
N PRO A 227 28.43 1.32 -28.46
CA PRO A 227 28.67 1.43 -27.02
C PRO A 227 28.22 2.79 -26.48
N ILE A 228 27.47 2.77 -25.38
CA ILE A 228 27.16 3.95 -24.58
C ILE A 228 28.27 4.07 -23.56
N THR A 229 28.83 5.26 -23.40
CA THR A 229 30.10 5.46 -22.68
C THR A 229 29.93 6.04 -21.29
N SER A 230 28.82 6.72 -21.02
CA SER A 230 28.61 7.53 -19.82
C SER A 230 27.31 7.22 -19.08
N SER A 231 26.14 7.33 -19.71
CA SER A 231 24.86 7.12 -19.05
C SER A 231 23.69 7.00 -20.03
N VAL A 232 22.57 6.50 -19.53
CA VAL A 232 21.26 6.67 -20.16
C VAL A 232 20.38 7.46 -19.22
N LYS A 233 19.84 8.58 -19.69
CA LYS A 233 18.83 9.37 -18.98
C LYS A 233 17.44 9.09 -19.54
N TYR A 234 16.43 9.31 -18.72
CA TYR A 234 15.04 9.23 -19.13
C TYR A 234 14.30 10.51 -18.75
N ARG A 235 13.21 10.79 -19.46
CA ARG A 235 12.34 11.93 -19.21
C ARG A 235 10.88 11.50 -19.38
N LEU A 236 9.98 12.15 -18.66
CA LEU A 236 8.54 11.92 -18.80
C LEU A 236 7.86 13.15 -19.38
N ARG A 237 6.99 12.93 -20.35
CA ARG A 237 6.11 13.94 -20.95
C ARG A 237 4.66 13.56 -20.71
N ASP A 238 3.80 14.55 -20.51
CA ASP A 238 2.36 14.33 -20.37
C ASP A 238 1.75 13.84 -21.69
N ALA A 239 1.27 12.59 -21.71
CA ALA A 239 0.69 12.00 -22.91
C ALA A 239 -0.74 12.52 -23.19
N GLU A 240 -1.45 13.05 -22.20
CA GLU A 240 -2.82 13.56 -22.37
C GLU A 240 -2.84 14.86 -23.18
N THR A 241 -1.75 15.63 -23.13
CA THR A 241 -1.56 16.88 -23.86
C THR A 241 -0.67 16.73 -25.10
N GLY A 242 -0.51 15.49 -25.60
CA GLY A 242 0.30 15.20 -26.78
C GLY A 242 1.81 15.30 -26.55
N GLY A 243 2.24 15.26 -25.28
CA GLY A 243 3.65 15.29 -24.89
C GLY A 243 4.13 16.61 -24.31
N ASN A 244 3.24 17.53 -23.91
CA ASN A 244 3.62 18.85 -23.42
C ASN A 244 2.64 19.35 -22.34
N PRO A 245 3.06 19.43 -21.06
CA PRO A 245 4.44 19.68 -20.62
C PRO A 245 5.31 18.44 -20.40
N VAL A 246 6.62 18.69 -20.25
CA VAL A 246 7.53 17.76 -19.57
C VAL A 246 7.11 17.71 -18.10
N VAL A 247 6.76 16.53 -17.60
CA VAL A 247 6.29 16.32 -16.22
C VAL A 247 7.43 15.93 -15.28
N GLN A 248 8.48 15.34 -15.83
CA GLN A 248 9.73 15.07 -15.14
C GLN A 248 10.86 15.26 -16.13
N ASP A 249 11.84 16.09 -15.81
CA ASP A 249 12.99 16.37 -16.67
C ASP A 249 14.02 15.22 -16.61
N TRP A 250 15.07 15.32 -17.45
CA TRP A 250 16.09 14.29 -17.61
C TRP A 250 16.68 13.80 -16.28
N THR A 251 16.43 12.54 -15.99
CA THR A 251 16.87 11.82 -14.79
C THR A 251 17.73 10.63 -15.21
N VAL A 252 18.78 10.30 -14.45
CA VAL A 252 19.65 9.17 -14.78
C VAL A 252 18.90 7.85 -14.56
N ALA A 253 18.73 7.06 -15.62
CA ALA A 253 18.20 5.70 -15.55
C ALA A 253 19.31 4.64 -15.43
N HIS A 254 20.45 4.89 -16.07
CA HIS A 254 21.60 4.01 -16.03
C HIS A 254 22.90 4.82 -15.99
N SER A 255 23.81 4.47 -15.09
CA SER A 255 25.12 5.10 -14.95
C SER A 255 26.22 4.17 -15.45
N GLY A 256 27.14 4.70 -16.25
CA GLY A 256 28.28 3.96 -16.78
C GLY A 256 28.05 3.43 -18.19
N ALA A 257 29.01 2.62 -18.63
CA ALA A 257 29.05 2.12 -20.00
C ALA A 257 28.07 0.95 -20.23
N LEU A 258 27.41 0.94 -21.39
CA LEU A 258 26.62 -0.19 -21.87
C LEU A 258 27.23 -0.77 -23.15
N SER A 259 27.35 -2.09 -23.16
CA SER A 259 27.84 -2.83 -24.32
C SER A 259 26.78 -2.94 -25.41
N VAL A 260 27.23 -3.17 -26.64
CA VAL A 260 26.36 -3.47 -27.78
C VAL A 260 25.56 -4.75 -27.51
N GLY A 261 24.26 -4.72 -27.83
CA GLY A 261 23.35 -5.85 -27.64
C GLY A 261 22.03 -5.46 -26.97
N ALA A 262 21.25 -6.48 -26.61
CA ALA A 262 20.00 -6.30 -25.88
C ALA A 262 20.28 -5.93 -24.42
N ALA A 263 19.58 -4.94 -23.90
CA ALA A 263 19.63 -4.53 -22.50
C ALA A 263 18.23 -4.14 -22.01
N THR A 264 18.08 -3.98 -20.70
CA THR A 264 16.88 -3.38 -20.08
C THR A 264 17.33 -2.20 -19.24
N ILE A 265 16.79 -1.02 -19.54
CA ILE A 265 17.02 0.21 -18.79
C ILE A 265 15.93 0.32 -17.74
N SER A 266 16.30 0.23 -16.47
CA SER A 266 15.38 0.42 -15.35
C SER A 266 15.27 1.91 -15.05
N CYS A 267 14.15 2.54 -15.40
CA CYS A 267 13.91 3.96 -15.11
C CYS A 267 13.30 4.09 -13.70
N PRO A 268 14.06 4.52 -12.67
CA PRO A 268 13.61 4.55 -11.28
C PRO A 268 12.73 5.78 -11.01
N ASP A 269 12.00 5.82 -9.89
CA ASP A 269 11.31 7.02 -9.39
C ASP A 269 10.23 7.62 -10.32
N VAL A 270 9.66 6.82 -11.23
CA VAL A 270 8.53 7.27 -12.06
C VAL A 270 7.31 7.50 -11.15
N PRO A 271 6.76 8.73 -11.09
CA PRO A 271 5.79 9.11 -10.07
C PRO A 271 4.41 8.50 -10.35
N ALA A 272 3.77 7.93 -9.33
CA ALA A 272 2.39 7.47 -9.43
C ALA A 272 1.40 8.64 -9.43
N GLY A 273 0.26 8.49 -10.10
CA GLY A 273 -0.74 9.55 -10.24
C GLY A 273 -1.84 9.16 -11.20
N THR A 274 -2.80 10.06 -11.40
CA THR A 274 -3.79 9.97 -12.48
C THR A 274 -3.26 10.68 -13.71
N GLY A 275 -3.25 9.99 -14.85
CA GLY A 275 -2.75 10.52 -16.12
C GLY A 275 -1.98 9.46 -16.89
N TRP A 276 -1.35 9.86 -17.98
CA TRP A 276 -0.50 8.98 -18.78
C TRP A 276 0.78 9.69 -19.17
N TYR A 277 1.89 8.96 -19.20
CA TYR A 277 3.19 9.49 -19.61
C TYR A 277 3.64 8.90 -20.95
N TYR A 278 4.39 9.69 -21.69
CA TYR A 278 5.36 9.22 -22.66
C TYR A 278 6.74 9.22 -22.01
N LEU A 279 7.48 8.11 -22.14
CA LEU A 279 8.83 7.96 -21.62
C LEU A 279 9.85 8.08 -22.75
N ASP A 280 10.73 9.07 -22.67
CA ASP A 280 11.83 9.26 -23.60
C ASP A 280 13.14 8.75 -22.99
N LEU A 281 14.09 8.30 -23.82
CA LEU A 281 15.46 7.95 -23.41
C LEU A 281 16.49 8.84 -24.14
N MET A 282 17.60 9.13 -23.48
CA MET A 282 18.73 9.85 -24.04
C MET A 282 20.04 9.14 -23.65
N PRO A 283 20.79 8.60 -24.62
CA PRO A 283 22.12 8.04 -24.37
C PRO A 283 23.17 9.14 -24.33
N ASP A 284 24.18 8.97 -23.48
CA ASP A 284 25.41 9.78 -23.42
C ASP A 284 25.24 11.30 -23.32
N ASP A 285 24.13 11.75 -22.75
CA ASP A 285 23.76 13.17 -22.71
C ASP A 285 23.73 13.84 -24.10
N ASP A 286 23.57 13.03 -25.14
CA ASP A 286 23.51 13.50 -26.52
C ASP A 286 22.06 13.80 -26.90
N THR A 287 21.73 15.09 -26.84
CA THR A 287 20.40 15.60 -27.26
C THR A 287 20.06 15.31 -28.72
N GLY A 288 21.05 14.98 -29.57
CA GLY A 288 20.85 14.54 -30.95
C GLY A 288 20.41 13.07 -31.09
N GLN A 289 20.49 12.30 -30.00
CA GLN A 289 20.21 10.85 -29.96
C GLN A 289 18.99 10.50 -29.09
N ILE A 290 18.14 11.48 -28.77
CA ILE A 290 16.92 11.25 -27.98
C ILE A 290 15.99 10.29 -28.72
N VAL A 291 15.55 9.25 -28.01
CA VAL A 291 14.56 8.27 -28.48
C VAL A 291 13.23 8.55 -27.79
N LEU A 292 12.22 8.92 -28.58
CA LEU A 292 10.92 9.32 -28.04
C LEU A 292 10.00 8.13 -27.75
N GLY A 293 9.33 8.18 -26.60
CA GLY A 293 8.16 7.36 -26.33
C GLY A 293 6.90 7.95 -26.96
N THR A 294 6.03 7.10 -27.48
CA THR A 294 4.76 7.49 -28.12
C THR A 294 3.57 6.66 -27.64
N THR A 295 3.79 5.68 -26.76
CA THR A 295 2.74 4.88 -26.13
C THR A 295 2.55 5.29 -24.67
N ARG A 296 1.30 5.23 -24.20
CA ARG A 296 0.90 5.66 -22.87
C ARG A 296 1.33 4.62 -21.84
N ILE A 297 2.08 5.05 -20.84
CA ILE A 297 2.45 4.24 -19.69
C ILE A 297 2.20 5.01 -18.40
N MET A 298 2.08 4.29 -17.29
CA MET A 298 1.92 4.91 -15.99
C MET A 298 2.48 4.02 -14.88
N VAL A 299 2.89 4.62 -13.76
CA VAL A 299 3.05 3.89 -12.49
C VAL A 299 1.79 4.06 -11.65
N GLY A 300 1.24 2.98 -11.12
CA GLY A 300 -0.03 2.99 -10.41
C GLY A 300 -0.27 1.75 -9.57
N ARG A 301 -1.53 1.53 -9.22
CA ARG A 301 -1.98 0.39 -8.41
C ARG A 301 -2.39 -0.77 -9.31
N ILE A 302 -1.83 -1.95 -9.11
CA ILE A 302 -2.27 -3.18 -9.78
C ILE A 302 -3.05 -4.05 -8.78
N ILE A 303 -4.21 -4.54 -9.22
CA ILE A 303 -5.09 -5.41 -8.44
C ILE A 303 -5.29 -6.69 -9.24
N SER A 304 -4.86 -7.82 -8.70
CA SER A 304 -4.98 -9.11 -9.36
C SER A 304 -6.22 -9.86 -8.91
N LEU A 305 -6.93 -10.50 -9.84
CA LEU A 305 -8.11 -11.33 -9.58
C LEU A 305 -7.85 -12.75 -10.09
N GLN A 306 -8.10 -13.72 -9.23
CA GLN A 306 -8.15 -15.15 -9.53
C GLN A 306 -9.54 -15.69 -9.22
N GLY A 307 -10.05 -16.61 -10.04
CA GLY A 307 -11.23 -17.38 -9.65
C GLY A 307 -11.95 -18.14 -10.76
N GLN A 308 -13.12 -18.66 -10.40
CA GLN A 308 -13.98 -19.46 -11.28
C GLN A 308 -14.95 -18.59 -12.10
N SER A 309 -16.10 -19.15 -12.51
CA SER A 309 -17.05 -18.52 -13.44
C SER A 309 -17.59 -17.17 -12.95
N GLN A 310 -17.89 -17.01 -11.66
CA GLN A 310 -18.27 -15.69 -11.14
C GLN A 310 -17.13 -14.65 -11.30
N ALA A 311 -15.86 -15.06 -11.20
CA ALA A 311 -14.71 -14.21 -11.45
C ALA A 311 -14.49 -13.90 -12.94
N ALA A 312 -14.73 -14.86 -13.82
CA ALA A 312 -14.70 -14.62 -15.28
C ALA A 312 -15.73 -13.56 -15.70
N ARG A 313 -16.89 -13.56 -15.03
CA ARG A 313 -17.95 -12.55 -15.17
C ARG A 313 -17.62 -11.19 -14.54
N GLN A 314 -16.62 -11.12 -13.65
CA GLN A 314 -16.05 -9.86 -13.17
C GLN A 314 -15.14 -9.21 -14.22
N PHE A 315 -14.41 -10.00 -15.02
CA PHE A 315 -13.58 -9.51 -16.12
C PHE A 315 -14.40 -9.14 -17.36
N GLY A 316 -15.19 -10.08 -17.88
CA GLY A 316 -15.85 -9.93 -19.17
C GLY A 316 -17.35 -9.70 -19.08
N LYS A 317 -17.92 -9.16 -20.17
CA LYS A 317 -19.36 -8.93 -20.29
C LYS A 317 -20.11 -10.24 -20.58
N MET A 318 -21.25 -10.43 -19.93
CA MET A 318 -22.16 -11.53 -20.25
C MET A 318 -22.57 -11.53 -21.74
N PRO A 319 -22.58 -12.69 -22.41
CA PRO A 319 -23.04 -12.78 -23.80
C PRO A 319 -24.51 -12.36 -24.00
N ALA A 320 -25.37 -12.62 -23.02
CA ALA A 320 -26.82 -12.40 -23.14
C ALA A 320 -27.26 -10.94 -22.89
N TYR A 321 -26.46 -10.14 -22.18
CA TYR A 321 -26.83 -8.77 -21.83
C TYR A 321 -26.51 -7.79 -22.97
N THR A 322 -27.50 -7.04 -23.44
CA THR A 322 -27.35 -6.15 -24.61
C THR A 322 -27.08 -4.68 -24.25
N GLY A 323 -27.32 -4.26 -23.01
CA GLY A 323 -27.07 -2.88 -22.56
C GLY A 323 -25.57 -2.51 -22.45
N THR A 324 -25.30 -1.23 -22.23
CA THR A 324 -23.96 -0.66 -22.05
C THR A 324 -23.66 -0.38 -20.57
N ASN A 325 -22.40 -0.18 -20.20
CA ASN A 325 -22.02 0.29 -18.87
C ASN A 325 -22.77 1.58 -18.50
N ALA A 326 -22.80 2.54 -19.44
CA ALA A 326 -23.51 3.80 -19.26
C ALA A 326 -25.02 3.62 -19.05
N SER A 327 -25.66 2.62 -19.67
CA SER A 327 -27.10 2.34 -19.47
C SER A 327 -27.45 1.91 -18.05
N LEU A 328 -26.47 1.44 -17.27
CA LEU A 328 -26.59 1.09 -15.86
C LEU A 328 -25.97 2.14 -14.92
N GLY A 329 -25.63 3.32 -15.44
CA GLY A 329 -25.04 4.42 -14.65
C GLY A 329 -23.55 4.25 -14.33
N VAL A 330 -22.86 3.26 -14.93
CA VAL A 330 -21.42 3.07 -14.75
C VAL A 330 -20.65 3.90 -15.78
N THR A 331 -19.77 4.77 -15.28
CA THR A 331 -18.81 5.50 -16.11
C THR A 331 -17.48 4.77 -16.11
N ILE A 332 -16.85 4.60 -17.26
CA ILE A 332 -15.52 3.99 -17.34
C ILE A 332 -14.47 5.08 -17.10
N SER A 333 -13.53 4.82 -16.19
CA SER A 333 -12.41 5.74 -15.94
C SER A 333 -11.41 5.70 -17.12
N PRO A 334 -10.87 6.85 -17.58
CA PRO A 334 -9.80 6.86 -18.57
C PRO A 334 -8.43 6.46 -17.98
N TYR A 335 -8.36 6.30 -16.67
CA TYR A 335 -7.14 6.03 -15.89
C TYR A 335 -7.07 4.58 -15.42
N CYS A 336 -7.67 3.66 -16.17
CA CYS A 336 -7.60 2.24 -15.85
C CYS A 336 -7.30 1.37 -17.07
N SER A 337 -6.77 0.18 -16.79
CA SER A 337 -6.44 -0.83 -17.80
C SER A 337 -6.64 -2.23 -17.24
N ILE A 338 -6.78 -3.21 -18.14
CA ILE A 338 -6.83 -4.63 -17.80
C ILE A 338 -5.72 -5.36 -18.55
N TYR A 339 -5.11 -6.34 -17.88
CA TYR A 339 -4.21 -7.32 -18.49
C TYR A 339 -4.47 -8.69 -17.84
N ALA A 340 -5.32 -9.49 -18.47
CA ALA A 340 -5.84 -10.71 -17.85
C ALA A 340 -6.17 -11.83 -18.83
N ARG A 341 -6.30 -13.04 -18.29
CA ARG A 341 -6.83 -14.21 -18.99
C ARG A 341 -8.22 -14.55 -18.45
N CYS A 342 -9.12 -14.92 -19.33
CA CYS A 342 -10.50 -15.25 -18.96
C CYS A 342 -10.99 -16.42 -19.81
N GLY A 343 -11.56 -17.44 -19.18
CA GLY A 343 -12.16 -18.56 -19.88
C GLY A 343 -13.51 -18.94 -19.28
N GLU A 344 -14.59 -18.63 -19.99
CA GLU A 344 -15.96 -19.09 -19.68
C GLU A 344 -16.79 -19.19 -20.97
N THR A 345 -17.95 -19.83 -20.90
CA THR A 345 -18.94 -19.83 -21.98
C THR A 345 -19.23 -18.40 -22.47
N GLY A 346 -18.80 -18.11 -23.69
CA GLY A 346 -19.03 -16.83 -24.36
C GLY A 346 -18.02 -15.71 -24.06
N ILE A 347 -16.97 -15.97 -23.26
CA ILE A 347 -15.86 -15.04 -23.02
C ILE A 347 -14.56 -15.83 -22.98
N SER A 348 -13.64 -15.56 -23.92
CA SER A 348 -12.34 -16.25 -23.96
C SER A 348 -11.21 -15.31 -24.37
N VAL A 349 -10.29 -15.08 -23.44
CA VAL A 349 -9.04 -14.34 -23.64
C VAL A 349 -7.90 -15.21 -23.14
N THR A 350 -7.11 -15.74 -24.08
CA THR A 350 -5.98 -16.63 -23.80
C THR A 350 -4.62 -15.94 -23.91
N SER A 351 -4.55 -14.88 -24.70
CA SER A 351 -3.37 -14.01 -24.87
C SER A 351 -3.70 -12.62 -24.36
N PRO A 352 -3.29 -12.26 -23.12
CA PRO A 352 -3.58 -10.96 -22.54
C PRO A 352 -2.85 -9.84 -23.28
N ALA A 353 -3.51 -8.69 -23.38
CA ALA A 353 -2.94 -7.42 -23.83
C ALA A 353 -3.43 -6.30 -22.89
N TRP A 354 -2.67 -5.20 -22.82
CA TRP A 354 -3.08 -4.03 -22.04
C TRP A 354 -4.19 -3.31 -22.78
N GLU A 355 -5.40 -3.32 -22.21
CA GLU A 355 -6.60 -2.75 -22.83
C GLU A 355 -7.43 -2.00 -21.78
N ALA A 356 -8.05 -0.89 -22.16
CA ALA A 356 -9.04 -0.24 -21.31
C ALA A 356 -10.34 -1.07 -21.25
N PRO A 357 -11.08 -1.05 -20.13
CA PRO A 357 -12.46 -1.54 -20.11
C PRO A 357 -13.29 -0.81 -21.16
N ALA A 358 -14.12 -1.54 -21.91
CA ALA A 358 -14.95 -0.95 -22.96
C ALA A 358 -16.15 -1.83 -23.30
N ASP A 359 -17.31 -1.21 -23.54
CA ASP A 359 -18.46 -1.90 -24.10
C ASP A 359 -18.10 -2.48 -25.48
N GLY A 360 -18.41 -3.76 -25.70
CA GLY A 360 -18.12 -4.47 -26.95
C GLY A 360 -16.67 -4.95 -27.12
N GLY A 361 -15.77 -4.63 -26.17
CA GLY A 361 -14.43 -5.22 -26.09
C GLY A 361 -14.39 -6.49 -25.24
N ASN A 362 -13.17 -7.02 -25.03
CA ASN A 362 -12.93 -8.19 -24.16
C ASN A 362 -13.37 -7.94 -22.70
N TRP A 363 -13.29 -6.68 -22.26
CA TRP A 363 -13.42 -6.23 -20.88
C TRP A 363 -14.65 -5.35 -20.65
N GLY A 364 -15.81 -5.78 -21.18
CA GLY A 364 -17.06 -5.03 -21.08
C GLY A 364 -17.84 -5.22 -19.77
N SER A 365 -17.25 -5.84 -18.74
CA SER A 365 -17.95 -6.05 -17.46
C SER A 365 -18.18 -4.74 -16.71
N THR A 366 -19.39 -4.58 -16.20
CA THR A 366 -19.74 -3.52 -15.24
C THR A 366 -19.00 -3.66 -13.91
N PHE A 367 -18.60 -4.87 -13.51
CA PHE A 367 -17.79 -5.05 -12.31
C PHE A 367 -16.43 -4.36 -12.49
N ALA A 368 -15.68 -4.76 -13.53
CA ALA A 368 -14.35 -4.21 -13.79
C ALA A 368 -14.39 -2.69 -13.94
N SER A 369 -15.38 -2.18 -14.68
CA SER A 369 -15.56 -0.75 -14.92
C SER A 369 -15.85 0.03 -13.63
N GLU A 370 -16.83 -0.42 -12.83
CA GLU A 370 -17.22 0.25 -11.59
C GLU A 370 -16.13 0.12 -10.51
N PHE A 371 -15.58 -1.07 -10.34
CA PHE A 371 -14.52 -1.34 -9.38
C PHE A 371 -13.29 -0.47 -9.68
N LEU A 372 -12.77 -0.50 -10.92
CA LEU A 372 -11.58 0.29 -11.29
C LEU A 372 -11.83 1.79 -11.18
N ARG A 373 -13.01 2.31 -11.57
CA ARG A 373 -13.33 3.73 -11.39
C ARG A 373 -13.24 4.14 -9.92
N ARG A 374 -13.80 3.33 -9.01
CA ARG A 374 -13.77 3.60 -7.57
C ARG A 374 -12.35 3.49 -7.00
N GLN A 375 -11.57 2.51 -7.45
CA GLN A 375 -10.18 2.36 -7.02
C GLN A 375 -9.30 3.52 -7.48
N VAL A 376 -9.50 4.03 -8.70
CA VAL A 376 -8.84 5.26 -9.18
C VAL A 376 -9.22 6.44 -8.30
N ALA A 377 -10.51 6.60 -7.99
CA ALA A 377 -10.98 7.71 -7.16
C ALA A 377 -10.43 7.66 -5.73
N ALA A 378 -10.42 6.48 -5.11
CA ALA A 378 -9.95 6.29 -3.73
C ALA A 378 -8.42 6.39 -3.59
N SER A 379 -7.67 5.85 -4.56
CA SER A 379 -6.19 5.87 -4.51
C SER A 379 -5.56 7.12 -5.12
N GLY A 380 -6.30 7.82 -6.00
CA GLY A 380 -5.80 8.95 -6.76
C GLY A 380 -4.69 8.58 -7.76
N VAL A 381 -4.56 7.32 -8.13
CA VAL A 381 -3.60 6.84 -9.15
C VAL A 381 -4.31 6.04 -10.23
N ASN A 382 -3.66 5.84 -11.39
CA ASN A 382 -4.15 4.86 -12.36
C ASN A 382 -4.24 3.47 -11.71
N CYS A 383 -5.28 2.71 -12.03
CA CYS A 383 -5.48 1.36 -11.51
C CYS A 383 -5.60 0.33 -12.62
N ALA A 384 -4.95 -0.83 -12.44
CA ALA A 384 -5.10 -1.97 -13.33
C ALA A 384 -5.79 -3.14 -12.64
N MET A 385 -6.64 -3.87 -13.40
CA MET A 385 -7.09 -5.20 -13.01
C MET A 385 -6.33 -6.25 -13.81
N THR A 386 -5.73 -7.23 -13.14
CA THR A 386 -4.93 -8.28 -13.79
C THR A 386 -5.34 -9.65 -13.29
N GLY A 387 -4.74 -10.70 -13.83
CA GLY A 387 -4.88 -12.06 -13.29
C GLY A 387 -5.54 -13.02 -14.27
N HIS A 388 -6.18 -14.05 -13.73
CA HIS A 388 -6.74 -15.14 -14.52
C HIS A 388 -8.00 -15.71 -13.88
N SER A 389 -9.04 -15.88 -14.69
CA SER A 389 -10.23 -16.64 -14.32
C SER A 389 -10.55 -17.77 -15.30
N GLN A 390 -11.10 -18.85 -14.77
CA GLN A 390 -11.51 -20.02 -15.54
C GLN A 390 -12.75 -20.69 -14.93
N GLY A 391 -13.84 -20.72 -15.69
CA GLY A 391 -15.10 -21.34 -15.27
C GLY A 391 -14.95 -22.84 -14.97
N SER A 392 -15.78 -23.32 -14.03
CA SER A 392 -15.86 -24.73 -13.61
C SER A 392 -14.55 -25.30 -13.02
N THR A 393 -13.86 -24.52 -12.19
CA THR A 393 -12.60 -24.92 -11.53
C THR A 393 -12.75 -24.87 -10.02
N ALA A 394 -12.05 -25.76 -9.32
CA ALA A 394 -11.91 -25.78 -7.86
C ALA A 394 -10.53 -25.27 -7.43
N THR A 395 -10.29 -24.97 -6.15
CA THR A 395 -8.98 -24.49 -5.67
C THR A 395 -7.82 -25.42 -6.03
N GLY A 396 -8.06 -26.73 -6.09
CA GLY A 396 -7.06 -27.72 -6.50
C GLY A 396 -6.50 -27.53 -7.92
N ASP A 397 -7.29 -26.96 -8.84
CA ASP A 397 -6.86 -26.68 -10.22
C ASP A 397 -5.89 -25.50 -10.33
N TRP A 398 -5.73 -24.73 -9.24
CA TRP A 398 -4.92 -23.52 -9.16
C TRP A 398 -3.68 -23.68 -8.29
N LEU A 399 -3.44 -24.88 -7.76
CA LEU A 399 -2.22 -25.17 -7.01
C LEU A 399 -0.96 -24.92 -7.86
N PRO A 400 0.19 -24.62 -7.23
CA PRO A 400 1.48 -24.48 -7.91
C PRO A 400 1.73 -25.56 -8.97
N ASP A 401 2.28 -25.15 -10.11
CA ASP A 401 2.65 -26.00 -11.26
C ASP A 401 1.49 -26.64 -12.04
N THR A 402 0.24 -26.41 -11.65
CA THR A 402 -0.92 -26.73 -12.48
C THR A 402 -0.98 -25.85 -13.73
N THR A 403 -1.79 -26.24 -14.72
CA THR A 403 -1.92 -25.48 -15.96
C THR A 403 -2.46 -24.06 -15.69
N LEU A 404 -3.51 -23.92 -14.87
CA LEU A 404 -4.11 -22.60 -14.61
C LEU A 404 -3.19 -21.71 -13.78
N ASN A 405 -2.51 -22.29 -12.80
CA ASN A 405 -1.50 -21.59 -12.01
C ASN A 405 -0.36 -21.06 -12.90
N ASN A 406 0.21 -21.88 -13.79
CA ASN A 406 1.26 -21.43 -14.71
C ASN A 406 0.78 -20.31 -15.64
N GLN A 407 -0.49 -20.32 -16.04
CA GLN A 407 -1.09 -19.25 -16.83
C GLN A 407 -1.26 -17.95 -16.03
N LEU A 408 -1.57 -18.04 -14.74
CA LEU A 408 -1.66 -16.92 -13.81
C LEU A 408 -0.27 -16.34 -13.48
N ARG A 409 0.73 -17.19 -13.21
CA ARG A 409 2.14 -16.80 -13.04
C ARG A 409 2.65 -16.01 -14.24
N GLY A 410 2.39 -16.50 -15.45
CA GLY A 410 2.76 -15.78 -16.67
C GLY A 410 2.11 -14.39 -16.80
N VAL A 411 0.93 -14.17 -16.18
CA VAL A 411 0.34 -12.84 -16.06
C VAL A 411 1.09 -12.01 -15.02
N TRP A 412 1.35 -12.55 -13.82
CA TRP A 412 2.10 -11.86 -12.78
C TRP A 412 3.51 -11.46 -13.20
N ASP A 413 4.26 -12.36 -13.85
CA ASP A 413 5.60 -12.08 -14.37
C ASP A 413 5.59 -10.98 -15.44
N ALA A 414 4.56 -10.93 -16.29
CA ALA A 414 4.42 -9.91 -17.32
C ALA A 414 4.07 -8.52 -16.75
N VAL A 415 3.26 -8.46 -15.69
CA VAL A 415 2.85 -7.19 -15.05
C VAL A 415 3.87 -6.72 -14.01
N GLY A 416 4.61 -7.63 -13.38
CA GLY A 416 5.71 -7.39 -12.45
C GLY A 416 5.29 -7.26 -10.97
N GLY A 417 4.01 -7.08 -10.66
CA GLY A 417 3.52 -7.06 -9.28
C GLY A 417 2.08 -6.60 -9.12
N PHE A 418 1.58 -6.63 -7.89
CA PHE A 418 0.24 -6.16 -7.50
C PHE A 418 0.17 -5.78 -6.01
N GLU A 419 -0.67 -4.81 -5.66
CA GLU A 419 -0.94 -4.38 -4.26
C GLU A 419 -2.03 -5.18 -3.60
N THR A 420 -2.94 -5.74 -4.39
CA THR A 420 -4.11 -6.45 -3.88
C THR A 420 -4.34 -7.67 -4.72
N TRP A 421 -4.61 -8.80 -4.08
CA TRP A 421 -5.01 -10.03 -4.71
C TRP A 421 -6.41 -10.45 -4.23
N MET A 422 -7.30 -10.62 -5.19
CA MET A 422 -8.69 -11.00 -4.99
C MET A 422 -8.87 -12.44 -5.43
N ILE A 423 -9.50 -13.24 -4.58
CA ILE A 423 -9.84 -14.64 -4.84
C ILE A 423 -11.35 -14.75 -4.84
N HIS A 424 -11.91 -15.26 -5.93
CA HIS A 424 -13.34 -15.58 -6.01
C HIS A 424 -13.54 -17.02 -6.47
N GLN A 425 -13.55 -17.94 -5.50
CA GLN A 425 -13.46 -19.39 -5.69
C GLN A 425 -14.35 -20.13 -4.68
N GLY A 426 -14.48 -21.46 -4.80
CA GLY A 426 -15.09 -22.31 -3.78
C GLY A 426 -16.41 -22.95 -4.20
N GLY A 427 -17.04 -22.46 -5.26
CA GLY A 427 -18.33 -22.97 -5.67
C GLY A 427 -18.27 -24.40 -6.22
N ASN A 428 -17.17 -24.76 -6.89
CA ASN A 428 -16.90 -26.13 -7.32
C ASN A 428 -16.34 -26.98 -6.17
N ASP A 429 -15.50 -26.41 -5.32
CA ASP A 429 -14.97 -27.08 -4.12
C ASP A 429 -16.09 -27.63 -3.22
N ALA A 430 -17.18 -26.87 -3.04
CA ALA A 430 -18.35 -27.32 -2.29
C ALA A 430 -19.04 -28.52 -2.97
N GLY A 431 -19.17 -28.51 -4.31
CA GLY A 431 -19.78 -29.59 -5.08
C GLY A 431 -18.96 -30.87 -5.05
N ASP A 432 -17.63 -30.71 -5.03
CA ASP A 432 -16.66 -31.79 -4.94
C ASP A 432 -16.49 -32.31 -3.50
N GLY A 433 -17.07 -31.64 -2.51
CA GLY A 433 -16.98 -32.02 -1.09
C GLY A 433 -15.60 -31.81 -0.49
N VAL A 434 -14.88 -30.78 -0.94
CA VAL A 434 -13.59 -30.37 -0.38
C VAL A 434 -13.78 -30.00 1.09
N SER A 435 -12.89 -30.50 1.95
CA SER A 435 -12.92 -30.18 3.39
C SER A 435 -12.41 -28.76 3.65
N GLN A 436 -12.81 -28.15 4.78
CA GLN A 436 -12.27 -26.87 5.21
C GLN A 436 -10.73 -26.87 5.22
N ALA A 437 -10.10 -27.86 5.85
CA ALA A 437 -8.63 -27.94 5.94
C ALA A 437 -7.94 -28.02 4.56
N THR A 438 -8.54 -28.73 3.61
CA THR A 438 -8.01 -28.82 2.24
C THR A 438 -8.16 -27.49 1.50
N PHE A 439 -9.32 -26.83 1.63
CA PHE A 439 -9.55 -25.54 1.00
C PHE A 439 -8.57 -24.48 1.52
N GLU A 440 -8.40 -24.39 2.84
CA GLU A 440 -7.45 -23.48 3.49
C GLU A 440 -6.00 -23.76 3.08
N SER A 441 -5.59 -25.03 3.09
CA SER A 441 -4.24 -25.42 2.66
C SER A 441 -3.98 -25.11 1.17
N ASN A 442 -5.00 -25.23 0.32
CA ASN A 442 -4.86 -24.84 -1.08
C ASN A 442 -4.68 -23.33 -1.21
N LEU A 443 -5.43 -22.53 -0.45
CA LEU A 443 -5.24 -21.08 -0.43
C LEU A 443 -3.83 -20.71 0.03
N ASP A 444 -3.31 -21.30 1.10
CA ASP A 444 -1.93 -21.06 1.57
C ASP A 444 -0.90 -21.28 0.46
N ALA A 445 -1.01 -22.40 -0.26
CA ALA A 445 -0.11 -22.72 -1.36
C ALA A 445 -0.20 -21.71 -2.52
N ILE A 446 -1.41 -21.26 -2.84
CA ILE A 446 -1.63 -20.27 -3.92
C ILE A 446 -1.12 -18.89 -3.50
N VAL A 447 -1.31 -18.47 -2.25
CA VAL A 447 -0.83 -17.19 -1.72
C VAL A 447 0.69 -17.14 -1.70
N ALA A 448 1.32 -18.22 -1.24
CA ALA A 448 2.77 -18.33 -1.20
C ALA A 448 3.37 -18.23 -2.62
N ASP A 449 2.72 -18.84 -3.59
CA ASP A 449 3.10 -18.75 -5.01
C ASP A 449 2.91 -17.33 -5.56
N ALA A 450 1.79 -16.68 -5.24
CA ALA A 450 1.53 -15.30 -5.61
C ALA A 450 2.61 -14.35 -5.06
N ALA A 451 3.05 -14.55 -3.82
CA ALA A 451 4.13 -13.79 -3.21
C ALA A 451 5.48 -13.98 -3.92
N ALA A 452 5.77 -15.20 -4.39
CA ALA A 452 6.99 -15.48 -5.14
C ALA A 452 7.03 -14.81 -6.52
N HIS A 453 5.87 -14.53 -7.11
CA HIS A 453 5.71 -13.91 -8.43
C HIS A 453 5.31 -12.43 -8.39
N ASN A 454 5.19 -11.83 -7.20
CA ASN A 454 4.97 -10.41 -7.03
C ASN A 454 6.31 -9.67 -6.90
N ALA A 455 7.02 -9.48 -8.02
CA ALA A 455 8.42 -9.02 -8.01
C ALA A 455 8.65 -7.65 -7.33
N VAL A 456 7.64 -6.77 -7.26
CA VAL A 456 7.75 -5.45 -6.62
C VAL A 456 7.48 -5.49 -5.11
N LEU A 457 6.46 -6.23 -4.67
CA LEU A 457 6.00 -6.17 -3.27
C LEU A 457 6.21 -7.49 -2.48
N GLY A 458 6.59 -8.58 -3.14
CA GLY A 458 6.74 -9.89 -2.51
C GLY A 458 5.44 -10.31 -1.82
N SER A 459 5.51 -10.58 -0.52
CA SER A 459 4.34 -10.90 0.33
C SER A 459 3.56 -9.67 0.84
N ALA A 460 4.02 -8.44 0.57
CA ALA A 460 3.40 -7.21 1.06
C ALA A 460 2.21 -6.76 0.17
N PHE A 461 1.21 -7.63 0.00
CA PHE A 461 -0.04 -7.34 -0.71
C PHE A 461 -1.26 -7.68 0.14
N ASP A 462 -2.35 -6.95 -0.10
CA ASP A 462 -3.62 -7.15 0.57
C ASP A 462 -4.36 -8.33 -0.07
N THR A 463 -5.01 -9.19 0.73
CA THR A 463 -5.79 -10.33 0.20
C THR A 463 -7.28 -10.12 0.45
N ILE A 464 -8.11 -10.37 -0.56
CA ILE A 464 -9.58 -10.33 -0.47
C ILE A 464 -10.13 -11.69 -0.91
N VAL A 465 -10.86 -12.38 -0.04
CA VAL A 465 -11.39 -13.71 -0.28
C VAL A 465 -12.91 -13.66 -0.37
N CYS A 466 -13.44 -14.15 -1.48
CA CYS A 466 -14.86 -14.44 -1.67
C CYS A 466 -15.02 -15.94 -1.94
N ALA A 467 -15.35 -16.69 -0.89
CA ALA A 467 -15.70 -18.10 -1.00
C ALA A 467 -17.14 -18.19 -1.52
N MET A 468 -17.30 -18.01 -2.82
CA MET A 468 -18.53 -17.86 -3.62
C MET A 468 -19.50 -16.76 -3.17
N ALA A 469 -19.88 -15.89 -4.11
CA ALA A 469 -21.00 -14.96 -3.92
C ALA A 469 -22.37 -15.66 -4.01
N THR A 470 -23.45 -14.85 -3.93
CA THR A 470 -24.86 -15.29 -3.94
C THR A 470 -25.13 -16.39 -4.96
N ARG A 471 -25.82 -17.46 -4.55
CA ARG A 471 -26.25 -18.55 -5.43
C ARG A 471 -27.44 -19.33 -4.89
N THR A 472 -28.37 -19.66 -5.78
CA THR A 472 -29.57 -20.46 -5.48
C THR A 472 -29.46 -21.91 -5.92
N SER A 473 -28.42 -22.27 -6.67
CA SER A 473 -28.25 -23.62 -7.21
C SER A 473 -27.79 -24.62 -6.16
N GLY A 474 -28.54 -25.73 -6.00
CA GLY A 474 -28.10 -26.91 -5.25
C GLY A 474 -27.17 -27.85 -6.03
N ALA A 475 -26.86 -27.55 -7.30
CA ALA A 475 -25.94 -28.36 -8.11
C ALA A 475 -24.48 -28.21 -7.69
N ALA A 476 -24.17 -27.21 -6.87
CA ALA A 476 -22.83 -26.87 -6.42
C ALA A 476 -22.49 -27.43 -5.03
N GLY A 477 -23.27 -28.40 -4.55
CA GLY A 477 -23.12 -29.01 -3.24
C GLY A 477 -24.39 -28.90 -2.39
N THR A 478 -24.42 -29.68 -1.32
CA THR A 478 -25.43 -29.58 -0.26
C THR A 478 -25.26 -28.27 0.53
N ILE A 479 -26.30 -27.85 1.26
CA ILE A 479 -26.25 -26.67 2.16
C ILE A 479 -25.03 -26.76 3.10
N ALA A 480 -24.80 -27.93 3.69
CA ALA A 480 -23.67 -28.17 4.59
C ALA A 480 -22.32 -27.97 3.90
N GLN A 481 -22.14 -28.48 2.67
CA GLN A 481 -20.89 -28.32 1.92
C GLN A 481 -20.63 -26.86 1.52
N ILE A 482 -21.67 -26.10 1.17
CA ILE A 482 -21.55 -24.68 0.84
C ILE A 482 -21.16 -23.88 2.08
N HIS A 483 -21.82 -24.14 3.22
CA HIS A 483 -21.48 -23.48 4.49
C HIS A 483 -20.06 -23.84 4.95
N GLU A 484 -19.62 -25.09 4.75
CA GLU A 484 -18.25 -25.53 5.06
C GLU A 484 -17.20 -24.69 4.30
N ILE A 485 -17.37 -24.50 2.98
CA ILE A 485 -16.42 -23.72 2.17
C ILE A 485 -16.48 -22.22 2.49
N ARG A 486 -17.67 -21.68 2.79
CA ARG A 486 -17.80 -20.30 3.27
C ARG A 486 -17.09 -20.09 4.62
N ARG A 487 -17.25 -21.05 5.55
CA ARG A 487 -16.54 -21.05 6.84
C ARG A 487 -15.04 -21.10 6.62
N ALA A 488 -14.57 -21.98 5.74
CA ALA A 488 -13.16 -22.09 5.40
C ALA A 488 -12.59 -20.78 4.86
N GLY A 489 -13.26 -20.14 3.88
CA GLY A 489 -12.80 -18.86 3.33
C GLY A 489 -12.78 -17.73 4.35
N ARG A 490 -13.81 -17.63 5.22
CA ARG A 490 -13.88 -16.62 6.28
C ARG A 490 -12.80 -16.84 7.34
N ASN A 491 -12.63 -18.08 7.78
CA ASN A 491 -11.61 -18.45 8.76
C ASN A 491 -10.21 -18.17 8.20
N TRP A 492 -9.93 -18.62 6.98
CA TRP A 492 -8.65 -18.37 6.33
C TRP A 492 -8.31 -16.89 6.24
N ALA A 493 -9.27 -16.06 5.78
CA ALA A 493 -9.07 -14.62 5.67
C ALA A 493 -8.78 -14.00 7.05
N THR A 494 -9.53 -14.38 8.08
CA THR A 494 -9.33 -13.88 9.45
C THR A 494 -7.94 -14.24 9.98
N VAL A 495 -7.53 -15.50 9.84
CA VAL A 495 -6.24 -16.00 10.34
C VAL A 495 -5.06 -15.36 9.61
N ASN A 496 -5.20 -15.08 8.30
CA ASN A 496 -4.13 -14.55 7.46
C ASN A 496 -4.19 -13.02 7.26
N GLY A 497 -5.02 -12.30 8.03
CA GLY A 497 -5.15 -10.84 7.93
C GLY A 497 -5.75 -10.34 6.60
N GLY A 498 -6.45 -11.22 5.87
CA GLY A 498 -7.20 -10.91 4.66
C GLY A 498 -8.61 -10.40 4.95
N GLN A 499 -9.25 -9.86 3.93
CA GLN A 499 -10.64 -9.38 3.98
C GLN A 499 -11.58 -10.45 3.42
N TYR A 500 -12.70 -10.70 4.08
CA TYR A 500 -13.71 -11.66 3.61
C TYR A 500 -14.93 -10.95 3.03
N VAL A 501 -15.40 -11.43 1.87
CA VAL A 501 -16.54 -10.87 1.15
C VAL A 501 -17.53 -11.99 0.82
N GLU A 502 -18.76 -11.87 1.31
CA GLU A 502 -19.83 -12.86 1.07
C GLU A 502 -21.15 -12.12 0.74
N PRO A 503 -21.28 -11.62 -0.50
CA PRO A 503 -22.40 -10.76 -0.87
C PRO A 503 -23.60 -11.62 -1.28
N HIS A 504 -24.78 -11.26 -0.76
CA HIS A 504 -26.06 -11.96 -0.90
C HIS A 504 -27.17 -11.09 -1.51
N ASP A 505 -26.89 -9.81 -1.73
CA ASP A 505 -27.75 -8.85 -2.41
C ASP A 505 -27.43 -8.71 -3.91
N VAL A 506 -26.58 -9.60 -4.43
CA VAL A 506 -26.18 -9.62 -5.84
C VAL A 506 -27.30 -10.21 -6.69
N THR A 507 -27.76 -9.42 -7.66
CA THR A 507 -28.75 -9.88 -8.64
C THR A 507 -28.14 -10.91 -9.59
N LEU A 508 -28.73 -12.10 -9.62
CA LEU A 508 -28.31 -13.18 -10.50
C LEU A 508 -29.09 -13.22 -11.82
N GLU A 509 -28.41 -13.63 -12.88
CA GLU A 509 -29.00 -13.91 -14.19
C GLU A 509 -29.45 -15.38 -14.30
N ASP A 510 -28.70 -16.27 -13.64
CA ASP A 510 -29.01 -17.69 -13.50
C ASP A 510 -28.88 -18.13 -12.03
N ALA A 511 -28.97 -19.42 -11.72
CA ALA A 511 -28.93 -19.87 -10.33
C ALA A 511 -27.55 -19.74 -9.64
N VAL A 512 -26.51 -19.31 -10.35
CA VAL A 512 -25.12 -19.25 -9.87
C VAL A 512 -24.46 -17.89 -10.12
N HIS A 513 -24.79 -17.25 -11.22
CA HIS A 513 -23.98 -16.17 -11.74
C HIS A 513 -24.70 -14.84 -11.79
N GLN A 514 -23.98 -13.80 -11.40
CA GLN A 514 -24.45 -12.43 -11.37
C GLN A 514 -24.76 -11.88 -12.78
N GLY A 515 -25.77 -11.02 -12.90
CA GLY A 515 -26.00 -10.22 -14.11
C GLY A 515 -25.12 -8.97 -14.14
N GLN A 516 -25.26 -8.12 -15.17
CA GLN A 516 -24.56 -6.82 -15.19
C GLN A 516 -24.98 -5.89 -14.03
N PRO A 517 -26.27 -5.77 -13.66
CA PRO A 517 -26.63 -5.04 -12.43
C PRO A 517 -26.01 -5.64 -11.16
N GLY A 518 -26.03 -6.97 -11.02
CA GLY A 518 -25.41 -7.65 -9.88
C GLY A 518 -23.90 -7.45 -9.79
N ASN A 519 -23.21 -7.34 -10.92
CA ASN A 519 -21.79 -7.01 -10.98
C ASN A 519 -21.45 -5.62 -10.40
N ILE A 520 -22.38 -4.66 -10.44
CA ILE A 520 -22.21 -3.33 -9.81
C ILE A 520 -22.22 -3.49 -8.29
N THR A 521 -23.23 -4.18 -7.74
CA THR A 521 -23.32 -4.47 -6.31
C THR A 521 -22.09 -5.26 -5.83
N LEU A 522 -21.68 -6.27 -6.60
CA LEU A 522 -20.48 -7.04 -6.32
C LEU A 522 -19.22 -6.14 -6.30
N ALA A 523 -19.09 -5.19 -7.23
CA ALA A 523 -17.99 -4.24 -7.25
C ALA A 523 -17.98 -3.33 -6.02
N HIS A 524 -19.14 -2.95 -5.48
CA HIS A 524 -19.25 -2.16 -4.25
C HIS A 524 -18.70 -2.92 -3.04
N HIS A 525 -19.05 -4.21 -2.89
CA HIS A 525 -18.52 -5.04 -1.82
C HIS A 525 -17.00 -5.21 -1.89
N PHE A 526 -16.48 -5.55 -3.07
CA PHE A 526 -15.03 -5.68 -3.25
C PHE A 526 -14.28 -4.35 -3.11
N HIS A 527 -14.88 -3.23 -3.52
CA HIS A 527 -14.30 -1.91 -3.31
C HIS A 527 -14.15 -1.60 -1.82
N ARG A 528 -15.21 -1.79 -1.02
CA ARG A 528 -15.18 -1.62 0.43
C ARG A 528 -14.10 -2.48 1.10
N ALA A 529 -14.02 -3.75 0.73
CA ALA A 529 -12.99 -4.66 1.22
C ALA A 529 -11.57 -4.25 0.81
N ALA A 530 -11.40 -3.45 -0.26
CA ALA A 530 -10.09 -3.02 -0.74
C ALA A 530 -9.62 -1.67 -0.17
N LEU A 531 -10.46 -0.96 0.60
CA LEU A 531 -10.15 0.34 1.23
C LEU A 531 -9.12 0.25 2.37
N PRO A 532 -9.18 -0.75 3.28
CA PRO A 532 -8.15 -0.93 4.31
C PRO A 532 -6.74 -1.05 3.73
N GLY A 533 -6.61 -1.72 2.58
CA GLY A 533 -5.34 -1.82 1.86
C GLY A 533 -4.79 -0.47 1.41
N LEU A 534 -5.61 0.57 1.26
CA LEU A 534 -5.17 1.94 0.99
C LEU A 534 -4.87 2.74 2.26
N GLY A 535 -5.01 2.15 3.45
CA GLY A 535 -5.00 2.88 4.73
C GLY A 535 -6.23 3.77 4.93
N LEU A 536 -7.32 3.50 4.18
CA LEU A 536 -8.57 4.24 4.29
C LEU A 536 -9.55 3.49 5.20
N SER A 537 -10.38 4.25 5.91
CA SER A 537 -11.51 3.68 6.65
C SER A 537 -12.49 3.04 5.67
N GLY A 538 -12.86 1.80 5.92
CA GLY A 538 -13.86 1.07 5.16
C GLY A 538 -13.81 -0.41 5.51
N SER A 539 -14.95 -1.07 5.53
CA SER A 539 -15.04 -2.52 5.68
C SER A 539 -16.20 -3.03 4.83
N ASN A 540 -16.23 -4.31 4.52
CA ASN A 540 -17.44 -4.92 3.95
C ASN A 540 -18.34 -5.55 5.05
N GLU A 541 -17.93 -5.50 6.31
CA GLU A 541 -18.64 -6.11 7.43
C GLU A 541 -19.86 -5.27 7.83
N GLY A 542 -21.04 -5.77 7.51
CA GLY A 542 -22.29 -5.14 7.92
C GLY A 542 -22.82 -5.63 9.27
N PRO A 543 -24.07 -5.27 9.61
CA PRO A 543 -24.70 -5.62 10.87
C PRO A 543 -24.71 -7.12 11.14
N ALA A 544 -24.25 -7.55 12.32
CA ALA A 544 -24.09 -8.96 12.68
C ALA A 544 -25.10 -9.37 13.75
N ILE A 545 -25.81 -10.49 13.55
CA ILE A 545 -26.69 -11.05 14.57
C ILE A 545 -25.83 -11.64 15.68
N THR A 546 -26.03 -11.15 16.91
CA THR A 546 -25.26 -11.58 18.09
C THR A 546 -26.03 -12.52 19.00
N GLY A 547 -27.35 -12.61 18.83
CA GLY A 547 -28.17 -13.56 19.57
C GLY A 547 -29.61 -13.59 19.10
N ALA A 548 -30.31 -14.66 19.45
CA ALA A 548 -31.73 -14.82 19.21
C ALA A 548 -32.43 -15.29 20.47
N ARG A 549 -33.60 -14.72 20.76
CA ARG A 549 -34.45 -15.14 21.88
C ARG A 549 -35.89 -15.28 21.46
N ARG A 550 -36.60 -16.20 22.10
CA ARG A 550 -38.04 -16.39 21.89
C ARG A 550 -38.72 -16.63 23.22
N ALA A 551 -39.83 -15.95 23.50
CA ALA A 551 -40.58 -16.22 24.73
C ALA A 551 -41.35 -17.56 24.65
N PRO A 552 -41.52 -18.32 25.74
CA PRO A 552 -42.37 -19.51 25.77
C PRO A 552 -43.78 -19.22 25.24
N GLY A 553 -44.28 -20.07 24.35
CA GLY A 553 -45.59 -19.90 23.70
C GLY A 553 -45.69 -18.76 22.68
N SER A 554 -44.58 -18.07 22.37
CA SER A 554 -44.56 -16.98 21.41
C SER A 554 -44.24 -17.48 19.99
N THR A 555 -44.83 -16.81 19.00
CA THR A 555 -44.43 -16.92 17.59
C THR A 555 -43.25 -16.02 17.21
N ASP A 556 -42.91 -15.08 18.08
CA ASP A 556 -41.95 -14.02 17.78
C ASP A 556 -40.54 -14.41 18.26
N ILE A 557 -39.60 -14.40 17.33
CA ILE A 557 -38.17 -14.56 17.57
C ILE A 557 -37.53 -13.18 17.46
N VAL A 558 -36.90 -12.72 18.53
CA VAL A 558 -36.21 -11.43 18.58
C VAL A 558 -34.72 -11.66 18.45
N LEU A 559 -34.14 -11.14 17.38
CA LEU A 559 -32.71 -11.13 17.08
C LEU A 559 -32.09 -9.83 17.58
N SER A 560 -31.01 -9.94 18.34
CA SER A 560 -30.14 -8.83 18.69
C SER A 560 -29.08 -8.67 17.60
N VAL A 561 -28.82 -7.43 17.17
CA VAL A 561 -27.89 -7.13 16.08
C VAL A 561 -26.84 -6.13 16.56
N ALA A 562 -25.57 -6.50 16.42
CA ALA A 562 -24.45 -5.57 16.56
C ALA A 562 -24.31 -4.77 15.27
N LEU A 563 -24.33 -3.44 15.39
CA LEU A 563 -24.07 -2.53 14.28
C LEU A 563 -22.56 -2.33 14.10
N PRO A 564 -22.05 -2.23 12.86
CA PRO A 564 -20.66 -1.92 12.62
C PRO A 564 -20.32 -0.51 13.12
N SER A 565 -19.04 -0.25 13.36
CA SER A 565 -18.59 1.07 13.80
C SER A 565 -19.08 2.17 12.85
N GLY A 566 -19.68 3.23 13.40
CA GLY A 566 -20.21 4.36 12.65
C GLY A 566 -21.65 4.19 12.13
N ALA A 567 -22.24 2.99 12.19
CA ALA A 567 -23.67 2.79 11.95
C ALA A 567 -24.51 3.12 13.21
N SER A 568 -25.72 3.63 13.02
CA SER A 568 -26.65 3.98 14.09
C SER A 568 -27.99 3.25 14.04
N ALA A 569 -28.33 2.65 12.88
CA ALA A 569 -29.56 1.90 12.72
C ALA A 569 -29.49 0.86 11.59
N LEU A 570 -30.36 -0.14 11.68
CA LEU A 570 -30.73 -1.01 10.57
C LEU A 570 -31.67 -0.27 9.60
N VAL A 571 -31.45 -0.48 8.30
CA VAL A 571 -32.26 0.06 7.22
C VAL A 571 -32.86 -1.10 6.43
N ALA A 572 -34.18 -1.25 6.51
CA ALA A 572 -34.91 -2.24 5.73
C ALA A 572 -35.31 -1.67 4.36
N VAL A 573 -35.09 -2.46 3.31
CA VAL A 573 -35.50 -2.16 1.93
C VAL A 573 -36.48 -3.24 1.47
N GLY A 574 -37.64 -2.82 0.95
CA GLY A 574 -38.69 -3.73 0.47
C GLY A 574 -39.17 -4.72 1.54
N SER A 575 -39.28 -5.99 1.16
CA SER A 575 -39.78 -7.07 2.02
C SER A 575 -38.67 -8.06 2.35
N PRO A 576 -37.86 -7.84 3.41
CA PRO A 576 -36.67 -8.64 3.70
C PRO A 576 -36.96 -10.01 4.34
N ALA A 577 -38.21 -10.37 4.61
CA ALA A 577 -38.53 -11.66 5.25
C ALA A 577 -37.94 -12.91 4.56
N PRO A 578 -37.91 -13.02 3.20
CA PRO A 578 -37.30 -14.16 2.52
C PRO A 578 -35.78 -14.27 2.74
N ARG A 579 -35.16 -13.27 3.38
CA ARG A 579 -33.73 -13.26 3.73
C ARG A 579 -33.40 -14.07 4.97
N PHE A 580 -34.42 -14.60 5.63
CA PHE A 580 -34.28 -15.39 6.84
C PHE A 580 -34.97 -16.73 6.65
N VAL A 581 -34.33 -17.77 7.15
CA VAL A 581 -34.93 -19.10 7.26
C VAL A 581 -34.81 -19.57 8.70
N VAL A 582 -35.87 -20.18 9.20
CA VAL A 582 -35.93 -20.73 10.56
C VAL A 582 -36.12 -22.24 10.46
N TYR A 583 -35.23 -23.00 11.06
CA TYR A 583 -35.30 -24.46 11.11
C TYR A 583 -35.56 -24.95 12.54
N PRO A 584 -36.05 -26.20 12.70
CA PRO A 584 -35.89 -26.90 13.97
C PRO A 584 -34.41 -26.98 14.38
N GLU A 585 -34.12 -27.00 15.67
CA GLU A 585 -32.75 -27.12 16.22
C GLU A 585 -31.96 -28.27 15.56
N GLY A 586 -30.74 -27.96 15.09
CA GLY A 586 -29.83 -28.88 14.40
C GLY A 586 -30.24 -29.23 12.97
N GLY A 587 -31.30 -28.62 12.44
CA GLY A 587 -31.86 -28.91 11.12
C GLY A 587 -31.39 -27.96 10.02
N LEU A 588 -31.20 -28.50 8.81
CA LEU A 588 -31.06 -27.74 7.55
C LEU A 588 -32.20 -28.06 6.56
N SER A 589 -33.29 -28.64 7.06
CA SER A 589 -34.48 -29.01 6.28
C SER A 589 -35.74 -28.85 7.12
N GLY A 590 -36.90 -28.72 6.47
CA GLY A 590 -38.17 -28.51 7.18
C GLY A 590 -38.32 -27.12 7.78
N ALA A 591 -38.02 -26.08 6.99
CA ALA A 591 -38.13 -24.69 7.43
C ALA A 591 -39.53 -24.36 7.97
N LEU A 592 -39.57 -23.68 9.11
CA LEU A 592 -40.79 -23.16 9.71
C LEU A 592 -41.29 -21.97 8.89
N SER A 593 -42.61 -21.91 8.67
CA SER A 593 -43.21 -20.81 7.90
C SER A 593 -43.26 -19.52 8.72
N LEU A 594 -42.89 -18.40 8.10
CA LEU A 594 -43.10 -17.07 8.66
C LEU A 594 -44.56 -16.62 8.44
N ASP A 595 -45.04 -15.67 9.27
CA ASP A 595 -46.37 -15.10 9.16
C ASP A 595 -46.61 -14.47 7.78
N GLY A 596 -47.79 -14.71 7.20
CA GLY A 596 -48.09 -14.26 5.84
C GLY A 596 -48.34 -12.75 5.69
N SER A 597 -48.48 -12.01 6.79
CA SER A 597 -48.86 -10.59 6.78
C SER A 597 -47.74 -9.66 7.25
N THR A 598 -47.15 -9.97 8.42
CA THR A 598 -46.11 -9.18 9.08
C THR A 598 -44.97 -10.12 9.51
N PRO A 599 -44.30 -10.79 8.56
CA PRO A 599 -43.29 -11.81 8.85
C PRO A 599 -42.05 -11.27 9.56
N ILE A 600 -41.76 -9.98 9.38
CA ILE A 600 -40.54 -9.34 9.90
C ILE A 600 -40.85 -7.91 10.33
N THR A 601 -40.26 -7.49 11.46
CA THR A 601 -40.20 -6.10 11.91
C THR A 601 -38.75 -5.75 12.19
N VAL A 602 -38.25 -4.66 11.61
CA VAL A 602 -36.87 -4.19 11.77
C VAL A 602 -36.87 -2.96 12.67
N GLY A 603 -36.22 -3.08 13.83
CA GLY A 603 -35.94 -1.98 14.75
C GLY A 603 -34.57 -1.35 14.50
N THR A 604 -34.09 -0.53 15.43
CA THR A 604 -32.79 0.15 15.31
C THR A 604 -31.62 -0.83 15.31
N ASP A 605 -31.62 -1.79 16.23
CA ASP A 605 -30.56 -2.79 16.48
C ASP A 605 -31.14 -4.19 16.73
N THR A 606 -32.42 -4.37 16.38
CA THR A 606 -33.15 -5.61 16.61
C THR A 606 -33.99 -5.99 15.39
N ILE A 607 -34.14 -7.28 15.16
CA ILE A 607 -35.01 -7.83 14.11
C ILE A 607 -35.96 -8.81 14.77
N THR A 608 -37.26 -8.64 14.57
CA THR A 608 -38.27 -9.60 15.03
C THR A 608 -38.79 -10.40 13.85
N LEU A 609 -38.55 -11.71 13.86
CA LEU A 609 -39.15 -12.66 12.93
C LEU A 609 -40.39 -13.27 13.55
N LYS A 610 -41.50 -13.28 12.81
CA LYS A 610 -42.77 -13.84 13.28
C LYS A 610 -43.08 -15.14 12.57
N LEU A 611 -43.18 -16.23 13.32
CA LEU A 611 -43.60 -17.53 12.81
C LEU A 611 -45.11 -17.57 12.57
N ALA A 612 -45.56 -18.34 11.58
CA ALA A 612 -46.98 -18.55 11.29
C ALA A 612 -47.72 -19.33 12.38
N SER A 613 -46.98 -20.13 13.15
CA SER A 613 -47.49 -20.92 14.28
C SER A 613 -46.42 -21.08 15.35
N ASP A 614 -46.84 -21.19 16.62
CA ASP A 614 -45.94 -21.47 17.74
C ASP A 614 -45.28 -22.86 17.56
N PRO A 615 -43.94 -22.96 17.49
CA PRO A 615 -43.24 -24.23 17.37
C PRO A 615 -43.21 -25.02 18.70
N GLY A 616 -43.82 -24.49 19.76
CA GLY A 616 -43.80 -25.07 21.11
C GLY A 616 -42.51 -24.70 21.86
N ASN A 617 -42.35 -25.20 23.08
CA ASN A 617 -41.20 -24.87 23.94
C ASN A 617 -39.92 -25.61 23.52
N VAL A 618 -39.46 -25.38 22.28
CA VAL A 618 -38.23 -25.88 21.69
C VAL A 618 -37.34 -24.73 21.22
N VAL A 619 -36.05 -24.99 21.10
CA VAL A 619 -35.10 -24.11 20.41
C VAL A 619 -35.35 -24.21 18.90
N VAL A 620 -35.15 -23.11 18.20
CA VAL A 620 -35.19 -23.06 16.73
C VAL A 620 -33.95 -22.35 16.22
N ASP A 621 -33.45 -22.78 15.07
CA ASP A 621 -32.23 -22.26 14.46
C ASP A 621 -32.57 -21.22 13.41
N VAL A 622 -32.04 -20.01 13.56
CA VAL A 622 -32.23 -18.91 12.62
C VAL A 622 -30.99 -18.77 11.75
N TYR A 623 -31.20 -18.73 10.44
CA TYR A 623 -30.18 -18.36 9.47
C TYR A 623 -30.59 -17.08 8.73
N ALA A 624 -29.76 -16.04 8.82
CA ALA A 624 -29.80 -14.93 7.90
C ALA A 624 -28.99 -15.28 6.66
N LEU A 625 -29.61 -15.10 5.49
CA LEU A 625 -29.02 -15.35 4.17
C LEU A 625 -28.56 -16.82 3.98
N GLY A 626 -29.27 -17.77 4.59
CA GLY A 626 -28.96 -19.20 4.51
C GLY A 626 -29.20 -19.79 3.10
N HIS A 627 -28.45 -20.85 2.75
CA HIS A 627 -28.55 -21.50 1.44
C HIS A 627 -29.81 -22.43 1.31
N PRO A 628 -30.47 -22.55 0.14
CA PRO A 628 -30.30 -21.79 -1.11
C PRO A 628 -30.38 -20.30 -0.89
N ASP A 629 -29.36 -19.57 -1.34
CA ASP A 629 -29.21 -18.18 -0.93
C ASP A 629 -30.43 -17.42 -1.44
N PRO A 630 -31.08 -16.62 -0.60
CA PRO A 630 -32.19 -15.82 -1.09
C PRO A 630 -31.67 -14.93 -2.21
N SER A 631 -32.19 -15.10 -3.42
CA SER A 631 -31.74 -14.33 -4.58
C SER A 631 -32.87 -14.19 -5.60
N GLY A 632 -32.76 -13.17 -6.45
CA GLY A 632 -33.75 -12.83 -7.47
C GLY A 632 -33.32 -11.58 -8.25
N THR A 633 -34.13 -11.15 -9.21
CA THR A 633 -33.84 -9.97 -10.06
C THR A 633 -33.88 -8.63 -9.32
N THR A 634 -34.20 -8.64 -8.02
CA THR A 634 -34.38 -7.46 -7.16
C THR A 634 -33.80 -7.74 -5.77
N ALA A 635 -32.64 -8.36 -5.71
CA ALA A 635 -32.11 -8.89 -4.45
C ALA A 635 -31.80 -7.77 -3.44
N ASP A 636 -31.08 -6.76 -3.89
CA ASP A 636 -30.83 -5.47 -3.24
C ASP A 636 -32.09 -4.71 -2.82
N GLN A 637 -33.23 -4.94 -3.49
CA GLN A 637 -34.50 -4.27 -3.17
C GLN A 637 -35.30 -4.95 -2.06
N ASN A 638 -34.86 -6.09 -1.53
CA ASN A 638 -35.54 -6.82 -0.46
C ASN A 638 -34.54 -7.24 0.61
N MET A 639 -33.85 -6.27 1.21
CA MET A 639 -32.67 -6.52 2.04
C MET A 639 -32.65 -5.67 3.32
N ILE A 640 -31.74 -5.99 4.23
CA ILE A 640 -31.44 -5.20 5.44
C ILE A 640 -30.00 -4.73 5.32
N TYR A 641 -29.80 -3.43 5.49
CA TYR A 641 -28.52 -2.75 5.47
C TYR A 641 -28.26 -2.05 6.80
N ASP A 642 -27.04 -1.56 7.02
CA ASP A 642 -26.80 -0.43 7.93
C ASP A 642 -27.16 0.92 7.27
N ASP A 643 -27.16 1.99 8.08
CA ASP A 643 -27.29 3.38 7.65
C ASP A 643 -25.93 4.08 7.44
N HIS A 644 -24.82 3.33 7.44
CA HIS A 644 -23.50 3.92 7.48
C HIS A 644 -23.06 4.47 6.11
N VAL A 645 -22.36 5.61 6.14
CA VAL A 645 -21.77 6.28 4.98
C VAL A 645 -20.32 6.64 5.28
N ASP A 646 -19.38 5.75 4.96
CA ASP A 646 -17.94 5.90 5.23
C ASP A 646 -17.23 6.83 4.24
N GLY A 647 -17.97 7.61 3.45
CA GLY A 647 -17.41 8.40 2.36
C GLY A 647 -16.85 7.56 1.19
N ASP A 648 -17.17 6.26 1.13
CA ASP A 648 -16.82 5.32 0.05
C ASP A 648 -17.51 5.63 -1.30
N GLY A 649 -18.39 6.63 -1.32
CA GLY A 649 -19.17 7.03 -2.49
C GLY A 649 -20.22 6.01 -2.91
N ILE A 650 -20.64 5.12 -2.01
CA ILE A 650 -21.74 4.16 -2.19
C ILE A 650 -22.91 4.65 -1.34
N THR A 651 -24.11 4.71 -1.91
CA THR A 651 -25.27 5.33 -1.26
C THR A 651 -26.03 4.41 -0.30
N ASN A 652 -25.84 3.10 -0.45
CA ASN A 652 -26.50 2.10 0.38
C ASN A 652 -25.50 1.58 1.40
N GLY A 653 -25.95 1.26 2.62
CA GLY A 653 -25.11 0.69 3.66
C GLY A 653 -24.57 -0.70 3.34
N ARG A 654 -23.97 -1.38 4.31
CA ARG A 654 -23.52 -2.78 4.16
C ARG A 654 -24.67 -3.72 4.47
N GLN A 655 -24.80 -4.79 3.69
CA GLN A 655 -25.83 -5.80 3.94
C GLN A 655 -25.65 -6.43 5.33
N ILE A 656 -26.72 -6.91 5.93
CA ILE A 656 -26.64 -7.78 7.11
C ILE A 656 -25.66 -8.94 6.87
N ALA A 657 -24.83 -9.23 7.86
CA ALA A 657 -23.85 -10.29 7.78
C ALA A 657 -24.54 -11.66 7.69
N PRO A 658 -24.16 -12.52 6.74
CA PRO A 658 -24.69 -13.87 6.63
C PRO A 658 -24.23 -14.72 7.81
N THR A 659 -25.17 -15.51 8.34
CA THR A 659 -24.91 -16.46 9.44
C THR A 659 -24.47 -17.79 8.84
N ILE A 660 -23.17 -18.10 8.92
CA ILE A 660 -22.61 -19.37 8.45
C ILE A 660 -23.12 -20.53 9.33
N ASP A 661 -23.20 -20.28 10.63
CA ASP A 661 -23.75 -21.19 11.63
C ASP A 661 -25.11 -20.68 12.14
N ALA A 662 -25.94 -21.60 12.63
CA ALA A 662 -27.25 -21.25 13.17
C ALA A 662 -27.14 -20.28 14.34
N VAL A 663 -28.02 -19.29 14.39
CA VAL A 663 -28.27 -18.52 15.61
C VAL A 663 -29.42 -19.18 16.35
N ALA A 664 -29.10 -19.92 17.41
CA ALA A 664 -30.08 -20.61 18.23
C ALA A 664 -30.99 -19.60 18.97
N ALA A 665 -32.29 -19.64 18.68
CA ALA A 665 -33.29 -18.87 19.38
C ALA A 665 -33.70 -19.58 20.67
N VAL A 666 -33.01 -19.27 21.76
CA VAL A 666 -33.23 -19.89 23.07
C VAL A 666 -34.51 -19.34 23.71
N LEU A 667 -35.20 -20.19 24.46
CA LEU A 667 -36.39 -19.81 25.22
C LEU A 667 -36.04 -18.81 26.33
N ALA A 668 -36.50 -17.58 26.18
CA ALA A 668 -36.39 -16.54 27.20
C ALA A 668 -37.61 -16.60 28.13
N TYR A 669 -37.45 -17.21 29.31
CA TYR A 669 -38.46 -17.14 30.37
C TYR A 669 -38.43 -15.74 31.00
N SER A 670 -39.47 -14.94 30.78
CA SER A 670 -39.69 -13.72 31.55
C SER A 670 -40.33 -14.08 32.90
N VAL A 671 -39.53 -14.20 33.95
CA VAL A 671 -40.04 -14.11 35.32
C VAL A 671 -40.15 -12.63 35.69
N SER A 672 -41.38 -12.14 35.81
CA SER A 672 -41.68 -10.89 36.52
C SER A 672 -42.13 -11.27 37.94
N PRO A 673 -41.28 -11.12 38.97
CA PRO A 673 -41.72 -11.34 40.33
C PRO A 673 -42.48 -10.10 40.79
N ASP A 674 -43.78 -10.27 41.02
CA ASP A 674 -44.58 -9.36 41.83
C ASP A 674 -43.99 -9.34 43.24
N SER A 675 -43.57 -8.15 43.67
CA SER A 675 -42.95 -7.78 44.95
C SER A 675 -43.17 -8.76 46.14
N THR A 676 -42.18 -9.59 46.49
CA THR A 676 -42.04 -10.14 47.86
C THR A 676 -40.57 -10.22 48.31
N SER A 677 -40.29 -9.61 49.47
CA SER A 677 -38.97 -9.60 50.14
C SER A 677 -39.02 -10.46 51.40
N HIS A 678 -38.29 -11.58 51.44
CA HIS A 678 -38.05 -12.38 52.65
C HIS A 678 -36.62 -12.98 52.62
N GLY A 679 -35.89 -12.97 53.75
CA GLY A 679 -34.52 -13.47 53.85
C GLY A 679 -34.36 -14.63 54.85
N HIS A 680 -33.39 -15.53 54.60
CA HIS A 680 -32.97 -16.61 55.50
C HIS A 680 -31.44 -16.61 55.71
N SER A 681 -31.00 -16.75 56.96
CA SER A 681 -29.60 -16.86 57.38
C SER A 681 -29.26 -18.32 57.70
N ALA A 682 -28.18 -18.86 57.15
CA ALA A 682 -27.72 -20.23 57.43
C ALA A 682 -26.20 -20.22 57.68
N THR A 683 -25.78 -20.82 58.81
CA THR A 683 -24.42 -20.68 59.36
C THR A 683 -23.39 -21.65 58.80
N SER A 684 -23.77 -22.69 58.03
CA SER A 684 -22.83 -23.66 57.41
C SER A 684 -23.50 -24.60 56.38
N PRO A 685 -23.65 -24.23 55.09
CA PRO A 685 -24.09 -25.20 54.08
C PRO A 685 -22.90 -26.02 53.54
N THR A 686 -22.98 -27.35 53.63
CA THR A 686 -22.05 -28.29 52.97
C THR A 686 -22.76 -28.89 51.74
N ILE A 687 -22.21 -28.73 50.53
CA ILE A 687 -22.70 -29.40 49.33
C ILE A 687 -21.63 -30.39 48.85
N SER A 688 -21.96 -31.69 48.88
CA SER A 688 -21.20 -32.72 48.15
C SER A 688 -22.06 -33.23 47.00
N ALA A 689 -21.70 -32.90 45.77
CA ALA A 689 -22.34 -33.42 44.56
C ALA A 689 -21.39 -34.39 43.85
N HIS A 690 -21.84 -35.61 43.58
CA HIS A 690 -21.02 -36.65 42.96
C HIS A 690 -21.33 -36.86 41.45
N GLN A 691 -22.18 -36.04 40.83
CA GLN A 691 -22.44 -35.99 39.37
C GLN A 691 -22.97 -34.61 38.92
N SER A 692 -22.80 -34.30 37.61
CA SER A 692 -23.10 -33.02 36.95
C SER A 692 -24.55 -32.54 37.18
N THR A 693 -24.69 -31.31 37.67
CA THR A 693 -25.97 -30.59 37.76
C THR A 693 -25.76 -29.15 37.29
N ALA A 694 -26.59 -28.72 36.32
CA ALA A 694 -26.69 -27.32 35.89
C ALA A 694 -27.82 -26.65 36.69
N VAL A 695 -27.53 -25.55 37.37
CA VAL A 695 -28.50 -24.76 38.12
C VAL A 695 -28.65 -23.40 37.43
N ASN A 696 -29.88 -23.02 37.08
CA ASN A 696 -30.20 -21.72 36.49
C ASN A 696 -30.95 -20.83 37.51
N SER A 697 -30.69 -19.52 37.41
CA SER A 697 -30.98 -18.35 38.26
C SER A 697 -32.14 -18.37 39.29
N ALA A 698 -31.82 -18.01 40.53
CA ALA A 698 -32.72 -17.36 41.50
C ALA A 698 -31.98 -16.21 42.22
N THR A 699 -32.55 -15.00 42.26
CA THR A 699 -32.00 -13.83 42.97
C THR A 699 -32.44 -13.83 44.43
N HIS A 700 -31.64 -14.44 45.32
CA HIS A 700 -31.84 -14.43 46.78
C HIS A 700 -30.49 -14.13 47.46
N GLY A 701 -30.48 -13.27 48.48
CA GLY A 701 -29.26 -12.95 49.24
C GLY A 701 -29.00 -13.97 50.35
N HIS A 702 -27.81 -14.57 50.36
CA HIS A 702 -27.31 -15.41 51.44
C HIS A 702 -26.04 -14.79 52.05
N ALA A 703 -26.04 -14.55 53.36
CA ALA A 703 -24.82 -14.35 54.13
C ALA A 703 -24.38 -15.73 54.67
N ALA A 704 -23.18 -16.18 54.30
CA ALA A 704 -22.61 -17.43 54.79
C ALA A 704 -21.17 -17.18 55.28
N GLU A 705 -20.88 -17.55 56.52
CA GLU A 705 -19.62 -17.23 57.20
C GLU A 705 -18.45 -18.11 56.72
N THR A 706 -18.71 -19.28 56.11
CA THR A 706 -17.66 -20.24 55.64
C THR A 706 -18.15 -21.20 54.53
N PRO A 707 -18.01 -20.88 53.22
CA PRO A 707 -18.20 -21.87 52.17
C PRO A 707 -16.91 -22.67 51.90
N SER A 708 -16.99 -24.00 51.80
CA SER A 708 -15.89 -24.87 51.34
C SER A 708 -16.31 -25.66 50.09
N ILE A 709 -15.46 -25.68 49.06
CA ILE A 709 -15.66 -26.47 47.83
C ILE A 709 -14.44 -27.39 47.66
N ALA A 710 -14.67 -28.70 47.59
CA ALA A 710 -13.66 -29.68 47.23
C ALA A 710 -14.05 -30.31 45.88
N ALA A 711 -13.34 -29.96 44.81
CA ALA A 711 -13.54 -30.55 43.48
C ALA A 711 -12.32 -31.41 43.10
N HIS A 712 -12.56 -32.62 42.60
CA HIS A 712 -11.52 -33.60 42.26
C HIS A 712 -11.37 -33.84 40.74
N SER A 713 -11.89 -32.92 39.90
CA SER A 713 -11.83 -32.93 38.42
C SER A 713 -12.16 -31.53 37.84
N PRO A 714 -11.76 -31.20 36.59
CA PRO A 714 -11.83 -29.82 36.07
C PRO A 714 -13.26 -29.30 35.93
N VAL A 715 -13.47 -28.04 36.36
CA VAL A 715 -14.72 -27.28 36.23
C VAL A 715 -14.46 -26.13 35.26
N SER A 716 -15.26 -26.03 34.19
CA SER A 716 -15.35 -24.85 33.32
C SER A 716 -16.63 -24.10 33.70
N ALA A 717 -16.51 -22.82 34.03
CA ALA A 717 -17.63 -21.95 34.36
C ALA A 717 -17.61 -20.74 33.43
N ASP A 718 -18.72 -20.50 32.75
CA ASP A 718 -18.97 -19.32 31.92
C ASP A 718 -20.00 -18.42 32.63
N GLY A 719 -19.87 -17.11 32.43
CA GLY A 719 -20.21 -16.04 33.38
C GLY A 719 -21.58 -16.08 34.10
N ALA A 720 -21.54 -15.85 35.42
CA ALA A 720 -22.69 -15.45 36.24
C ALA A 720 -22.30 -14.28 37.17
N ASN A 721 -23.06 -13.19 37.17
CA ASN A 721 -22.86 -12.05 38.07
C ASN A 721 -23.56 -12.32 39.42
N HIS A 722 -22.79 -12.51 40.49
CA HIS A 722 -23.28 -12.64 41.87
C HIS A 722 -22.38 -11.88 42.84
N ASP A 723 -22.96 -11.08 43.74
CA ASP A 723 -22.22 -10.44 44.85
C ASP A 723 -22.08 -11.44 46.01
N HIS A 724 -20.85 -11.69 46.44
CA HIS A 724 -20.54 -12.45 47.66
C HIS A 724 -19.71 -11.59 48.62
N ALA A 725 -20.23 -11.31 49.81
CA ALA A 725 -19.41 -10.92 50.95
C ALA A 725 -18.96 -12.20 51.68
N SER A 726 -17.68 -12.53 51.62
CA SER A 726 -17.09 -13.68 52.33
C SER A 726 -15.93 -13.23 53.19
N THR A 727 -15.90 -13.67 54.45
CA THR A 727 -14.89 -13.26 55.44
C THR A 727 -13.60 -14.07 55.35
N SER A 728 -13.54 -15.20 54.61
CA SER A 728 -12.32 -16.02 54.40
C SER A 728 -12.48 -17.13 53.34
N PRO A 729 -12.21 -16.90 52.05
CA PRO A 729 -12.08 -17.99 51.09
C PRO A 729 -10.66 -18.61 51.15
N ALA A 730 -10.55 -19.93 51.28
CA ALA A 730 -9.30 -20.67 51.16
C ALA A 730 -9.35 -21.59 49.92
N ILE A 731 -8.40 -21.43 48.98
CA ILE A 731 -8.23 -22.32 47.82
C ILE A 731 -6.92 -23.09 47.99
N THR A 732 -6.98 -24.41 47.91
CA THR A 732 -5.79 -25.27 47.88
C THR A 732 -5.79 -26.04 46.57
N ALA A 733 -4.92 -25.65 45.63
CA ALA A 733 -4.72 -26.35 44.35
C ALA A 733 -3.35 -27.06 44.34
N HIS A 734 -3.29 -28.26 43.77
CA HIS A 734 -2.10 -29.13 43.82
C HIS A 734 -1.50 -29.48 42.44
N SER A 735 -1.82 -28.71 41.38
CA SER A 735 -1.27 -28.82 40.00
C SER A 735 -1.48 -27.51 39.21
N PRO A 736 -0.73 -27.25 38.11
CA PRO A 736 -0.71 -25.94 37.43
C PRO A 736 -2.04 -25.57 36.78
N VAL A 737 -2.43 -24.30 36.91
CA VAL A 737 -3.60 -23.69 36.28
C VAL A 737 -3.11 -22.57 35.36
N ALA A 738 -3.46 -22.63 34.08
CA ALA A 738 -3.39 -21.50 33.14
C ALA A 738 -4.78 -20.85 33.09
N VAL A 739 -4.86 -19.53 33.29
CA VAL A 739 -6.10 -18.75 33.23
C VAL A 739 -5.95 -17.73 32.11
N ASN A 740 -6.89 -17.71 31.16
CA ASN A 740 -7.05 -16.63 30.19
C ASN A 740 -8.41 -15.97 30.46
N ASP A 741 -8.41 -14.64 30.53
CA ASP A 741 -9.56 -13.73 30.44
C ASP A 741 -10.77 -13.98 31.35
N ALA A 742 -10.76 -13.40 32.56
CA ALA A 742 -11.98 -13.13 33.32
C ALA A 742 -11.84 -11.87 34.20
N ALA A 743 -12.74 -10.89 34.04
CA ALA A 743 -12.80 -9.67 34.85
C ALA A 743 -13.77 -9.84 36.04
N HIS A 744 -13.28 -9.66 37.27
CA HIS A 744 -14.08 -9.70 38.51
C HIS A 744 -13.61 -8.64 39.52
N SER A 745 -14.50 -8.15 40.38
CA SER A 745 -14.18 -7.25 41.50
C SER A 745 -14.43 -7.98 42.84
N HIS A 746 -13.49 -7.87 43.79
CA HIS A 746 -13.59 -8.45 45.14
C HIS A 746 -13.35 -7.38 46.20
N SER A 747 -14.12 -7.42 47.29
CA SER A 747 -13.80 -6.78 48.58
C SER A 747 -13.51 -7.89 49.59
N ALA A 748 -12.26 -8.03 50.03
CA ALA A 748 -11.83 -9.10 50.94
C ALA A 748 -11.00 -8.53 52.10
N ASP A 749 -11.28 -8.95 53.33
CA ASP A 749 -10.61 -8.44 54.54
C ASP A 749 -9.21 -9.04 54.79
N ALA A 750 -8.79 -10.09 54.07
CA ALA A 750 -7.41 -10.62 54.11
C ALA A 750 -7.17 -11.77 53.09
N PRO A 751 -6.81 -11.51 51.82
CA PRO A 751 -6.31 -12.57 50.94
C PRO A 751 -4.86 -12.93 51.31
N ALA A 752 -4.59 -14.21 51.61
CA ALA A 752 -3.24 -14.74 51.79
C ALA A 752 -2.91 -15.72 50.66
N VAL A 753 -1.87 -15.44 49.87
CA VAL A 753 -1.36 -16.34 48.83
C VAL A 753 -0.04 -16.94 49.31
N ALA A 754 0.00 -18.26 49.50
CA ALA A 754 1.21 -18.99 49.83
C ALA A 754 1.48 -20.04 48.74
N GLY A 755 2.51 -19.82 47.92
CA GLY A 755 2.95 -20.73 46.88
C GLY A 755 4.48 -20.89 46.91
N ASN A 756 4.97 -22.12 46.79
CA ASN A 756 6.37 -22.48 47.03
C ASN A 756 7.14 -22.79 45.72
N SER A 757 6.83 -22.10 44.62
CA SER A 757 7.45 -22.28 43.28
C SER A 757 7.30 -21.02 42.41
N PRO A 758 8.19 -20.77 41.43
CA PRO A 758 8.27 -19.51 40.69
C PRO A 758 6.99 -19.20 39.88
N VAL A 759 6.54 -17.95 39.96
CA VAL A 759 5.38 -17.41 39.23
C VAL A 759 5.91 -16.46 38.16
N SER A 760 5.52 -16.71 36.91
CA SER A 760 5.67 -15.79 35.77
C SER A 760 4.26 -15.34 35.41
N ALA A 761 3.98 -14.04 35.46
CA ALA A 761 2.70 -13.46 35.08
C ALA A 761 2.94 -12.50 33.91
N ASP A 762 2.24 -12.72 32.80
CA ASP A 762 2.06 -11.74 31.73
C ASP A 762 0.61 -11.25 31.77
N ASP A 763 0.43 -9.94 31.60
CA ASP A 763 -0.80 -9.21 31.28
C ASP A 763 -2.08 -9.51 32.08
N ALA A 764 -2.29 -8.78 33.19
CA ALA A 764 -3.62 -8.57 33.77
C ALA A 764 -3.73 -7.23 34.51
N ALA A 765 -4.70 -6.38 34.13
CA ALA A 765 -4.98 -5.09 34.79
C ALA A 765 -6.14 -5.23 35.80
N HIS A 766 -5.89 -5.00 37.10
CA HIS A 766 -6.90 -5.08 38.17
C HIS A 766 -6.73 -3.97 39.25
N GLY A 767 -7.81 -3.58 39.93
CA GLY A 767 -7.80 -2.64 41.06
C GLY A 767 -8.30 -3.29 42.37
N HIS A 768 -7.63 -3.02 43.50
CA HIS A 768 -7.98 -3.55 44.83
C HIS A 768 -8.27 -2.42 45.83
N ALA A 769 -9.28 -2.61 46.69
CA ALA A 769 -9.40 -1.93 47.98
C ALA A 769 -9.22 -3.00 49.07
N SER A 770 -8.18 -2.86 49.92
CA SER A 770 -7.86 -3.83 50.99
C SER A 770 -7.45 -3.10 52.26
N THR A 771 -7.87 -3.63 53.41
CA THR A 771 -7.57 -3.08 54.75
C THR A 771 -6.17 -3.46 55.25
N ALA A 772 -5.54 -4.54 54.73
CA ALA A 772 -4.18 -4.96 55.08
C ALA A 772 -3.59 -6.05 54.13
N PRO A 773 -3.00 -5.69 52.97
CA PRO A 773 -2.28 -6.67 52.14
C PRO A 773 -0.88 -6.98 52.70
N ALA A 774 -0.52 -8.27 52.81
CA ALA A 774 0.81 -8.73 53.19
C ALA A 774 1.41 -9.63 52.10
N ILE A 775 2.59 -9.27 51.58
CA ILE A 775 3.36 -10.09 50.63
C ILE A 775 4.63 -10.57 51.33
N ALA A 776 4.79 -11.89 51.45
CA ALA A 776 6.00 -12.52 51.98
C ALA A 776 6.66 -13.36 50.89
N ALA A 777 7.74 -12.85 50.28
CA ALA A 777 8.55 -13.57 49.29
C ALA A 777 9.93 -13.89 49.86
N HIS A 778 10.37 -15.16 49.77
CA HIS A 778 11.61 -15.64 50.37
C HIS A 778 12.70 -16.00 49.34
N THR A 779 12.52 -15.63 48.06
CA THR A 779 13.47 -15.84 46.93
C THR A 779 13.30 -14.72 45.88
N PRO A 780 14.27 -14.51 44.95
CA PRO A 780 14.30 -13.35 44.04
C PRO A 780 13.06 -13.24 43.16
N VAL A 781 12.57 -12.02 42.97
CA VAL A 781 11.48 -11.65 42.06
C VAL A 781 12.05 -10.74 40.98
N SER A 782 11.83 -11.06 39.70
CA SER A 782 12.00 -10.14 38.57
C SER A 782 10.61 -9.80 38.05
N VAL A 783 10.30 -8.51 37.91
CA VAL A 783 9.05 -8.01 37.36
C VAL A 783 9.40 -7.18 36.13
N ASP A 784 8.81 -7.49 34.98
CA ASP A 784 8.74 -6.58 33.82
C ASP A 784 7.30 -6.07 33.72
N GLU A 785 7.16 -4.76 33.51
CA GLU A 785 5.96 -4.05 33.02
C GLU A 785 4.59 -4.39 33.66
N ALA A 786 4.23 -3.75 34.78
CA ALA A 786 2.84 -3.71 35.24
C ALA A 786 2.48 -2.41 35.98
N GLY A 787 1.52 -1.64 35.47
CA GLY A 787 1.01 -0.42 36.11
C GLY A 787 -0.22 -0.67 37.01
N HIS A 788 -0.21 -0.17 38.25
CA HIS A 788 -1.31 -0.32 39.21
C HIS A 788 -1.56 0.95 40.06
N ALA A 789 -2.78 1.08 40.61
CA ALA A 789 -3.15 2.06 41.63
C ALA A 789 -3.74 1.36 42.87
N HIS A 790 -3.35 1.77 44.09
CA HIS A 790 -3.81 1.19 45.36
C HIS A 790 -4.30 2.26 46.34
N SER A 791 -5.33 1.93 47.14
CA SER A 791 -5.71 2.65 48.36
C SER A 791 -5.69 1.63 49.51
N ALA A 792 -4.82 1.80 50.51
CA ALA A 792 -4.63 0.85 51.61
C ALA A 792 -4.35 1.57 52.95
N ASP A 793 -4.90 1.07 54.05
CA ASP A 793 -4.73 1.67 55.38
C ASP A 793 -3.34 1.36 55.99
N GLN A 794 -2.81 0.14 55.81
CA GLN A 794 -1.49 -0.29 56.33
C GLN A 794 -0.79 -1.35 55.45
N PRO A 795 -0.10 -0.97 54.36
CA PRO A 795 0.72 -1.90 53.60
C PRO A 795 2.05 -2.19 54.33
N SER A 796 2.41 -3.47 54.50
CA SER A 796 3.72 -3.90 55.04
C SER A 796 4.45 -4.80 54.05
N ILE A 797 5.69 -4.43 53.70
CA ILE A 797 6.56 -5.20 52.80
C ILE A 797 7.75 -5.76 53.59
N ILE A 798 7.89 -7.08 53.62
CA ILE A 798 9.01 -7.79 54.25
C ILE A 798 9.76 -8.56 53.16
N VAL A 799 10.97 -8.11 52.82
CA VAL A 799 11.79 -8.72 51.76
C VAL A 799 13.06 -9.32 52.35
N GLY A 800 13.27 -10.62 52.13
CA GLY A 800 14.43 -11.38 52.58
C GLY A 800 15.58 -11.52 51.56
N GLY A 801 15.48 -10.88 50.39
CA GLY A 801 16.46 -10.98 49.30
C GLY A 801 16.62 -9.70 48.46
N SER A 802 17.56 -9.72 47.51
CA SER A 802 17.87 -8.60 46.60
C SER A 802 16.66 -8.17 45.77
N LEU A 803 16.31 -6.87 45.79
CA LEU A 803 15.30 -6.26 44.94
C LEU A 803 16.01 -5.44 43.84
N ALA A 804 15.82 -5.83 42.58
CA ALA A 804 16.19 -5.01 41.42
C ALA A 804 14.88 -4.61 40.73
N VAL A 805 14.62 -3.31 40.63
CA VAL A 805 13.44 -2.76 39.95
C VAL A 805 13.97 -1.99 38.75
N ASP A 806 13.49 -2.34 37.56
CA ASP A 806 13.64 -1.53 36.37
C ASP A 806 12.26 -0.94 36.02
N SER A 807 12.22 0.35 35.73
CA SER A 807 11.10 1.07 35.08
C SER A 807 9.68 0.81 35.64
N ALA A 808 9.32 1.41 36.78
CA ALA A 808 7.94 1.40 37.28
C ALA A 808 7.43 2.78 37.71
N SER A 809 6.25 3.17 37.23
CA SER A 809 5.53 4.41 37.57
C SER A 809 4.35 4.11 38.51
N HIS A 810 4.30 4.72 39.71
CA HIS A 810 3.23 4.50 40.69
C HIS A 810 2.85 5.77 41.49
N GLY A 811 1.59 5.84 41.96
CA GLY A 811 1.11 6.81 42.95
C GLY A 811 0.39 6.13 44.12
N HIS A 812 0.64 6.58 45.36
CA HIS A 812 0.07 6.00 46.59
C HIS A 812 -0.67 7.03 47.46
N ALA A 813 -1.81 6.63 48.02
CA ALA A 813 -2.43 7.25 49.20
C ALA A 813 -2.50 6.20 50.31
N ALA A 814 -1.80 6.43 51.44
CA ALA A 814 -1.76 5.50 52.58
C ALA A 814 -1.62 6.26 53.91
N ALA A 815 -2.25 5.78 54.99
CA ALA A 815 -2.16 6.43 56.29
C ALA A 815 -0.76 6.25 56.94
N SER A 816 -0.19 5.03 56.88
CA SER A 816 1.11 4.70 57.53
C SER A 816 1.90 3.60 56.80
N PRO A 817 2.66 3.92 55.73
CA PRO A 817 3.52 2.93 55.06
C PRO A 817 4.80 2.65 55.86
N GLY A 818 5.20 1.37 55.99
CA GLY A 818 6.41 0.94 56.67
C GLY A 818 7.26 -0.04 55.85
N VAL A 819 8.56 0.24 55.71
CA VAL A 819 9.53 -0.59 54.98
C VAL A 819 10.66 -1.04 55.90
N THR A 820 10.85 -2.36 56.01
CA THR A 820 11.97 -2.97 56.76
C THR A 820 12.84 -3.76 55.80
N ALA A 821 14.02 -3.24 55.47
CA ALA A 821 14.96 -3.89 54.53
C ALA A 821 16.18 -4.45 55.28
N HIS A 822 16.47 -5.75 55.09
CA HIS A 822 17.58 -6.43 55.78
C HIS A 822 18.90 -6.51 54.97
N THR A 823 18.91 -6.27 53.65
CA THR A 823 20.12 -6.13 52.81
C THR A 823 19.87 -5.21 51.59
N GLY A 824 20.95 -4.68 50.98
CA GLY A 824 20.99 -3.43 50.18
C GLY A 824 20.01 -3.26 49.01
N ILE A 825 19.61 -2.00 48.78
CA ILE A 825 18.70 -1.53 47.73
C ILE A 825 19.53 -0.81 46.66
N ALA A 826 19.35 -1.17 45.38
CA ALA A 826 19.82 -0.39 44.23
C ALA A 826 18.57 -0.02 43.40
N ALA A 827 18.26 1.27 43.32
CA ALA A 827 17.17 1.80 42.51
C ALA A 827 17.78 2.67 41.40
N ALA A 828 17.38 2.44 40.17
CA ALA A 828 17.65 3.31 39.03
C ALA A 828 16.32 3.87 38.51
N ASP A 829 16.26 5.17 38.26
CA ASP A 829 15.22 5.88 37.49
C ASP A 829 13.74 5.65 37.88
N ALA A 830 13.36 5.92 39.13
CA ALA A 830 11.96 5.85 39.56
C ALA A 830 11.39 7.23 39.99
N SER A 831 10.31 7.68 39.33
CA SER A 831 9.56 8.90 39.72
C SER A 831 8.41 8.56 40.68
N HIS A 832 8.28 9.27 41.79
CA HIS A 832 7.24 8.99 42.81
C HIS A 832 6.59 10.27 43.37
N GLY A 833 5.30 10.19 43.72
CA GLY A 833 4.59 11.16 44.56
C GLY A 833 3.83 10.47 45.71
N HIS A 834 3.95 11.00 46.94
CA HIS A 834 3.33 10.41 48.14
C HIS A 834 2.44 11.40 48.91
N VAL A 835 1.29 10.91 49.40
CA VAL A 835 0.50 11.52 50.48
C VAL A 835 0.42 10.51 51.62
N ALA A 836 1.01 10.81 52.79
CA ALA A 836 1.01 9.92 53.96
C ALA A 836 1.00 10.69 55.30
N ASP A 837 0.33 10.15 56.33
CA ASP A 837 0.27 10.79 57.66
C ASP A 837 1.55 10.53 58.49
N THR A 838 2.03 9.27 58.56
CA THR A 838 3.26 8.89 59.31
C THR A 838 4.08 7.77 58.63
N PRO A 839 5.02 8.09 57.72
CA PRO A 839 5.90 7.09 57.10
C PRO A 839 7.13 6.74 57.98
N SER A 840 7.53 5.46 58.04
CA SER A 840 8.75 5.00 58.77
C SER A 840 9.66 4.11 57.92
N ILE A 841 10.97 4.37 57.95
CA ILE A 841 12.00 3.58 57.25
C ILE A 841 13.06 3.13 58.27
N VAL A 842 13.34 1.83 58.31
CA VAL A 842 14.41 1.24 59.13
C VAL A 842 15.35 0.45 58.21
N ALA A 843 16.59 0.92 58.07
CA ALA A 843 17.60 0.33 57.19
C ALA A 843 18.87 -0.08 57.96
N HIS A 844 19.32 -1.33 57.78
CA HIS A 844 20.45 -1.90 58.53
C HIS A 844 21.77 -2.05 57.74
N SER A 845 21.92 -1.51 56.51
CA SER A 845 23.13 -1.60 55.67
C SER A 845 23.16 -0.55 54.52
N PRO A 846 24.31 -0.25 53.86
CA PRO A 846 24.52 1.00 53.10
C PRO A 846 23.61 1.15 51.86
N VAL A 847 23.21 2.40 51.62
CA VAL A 847 22.34 2.84 50.52
C VAL A 847 23.18 3.66 49.54
N ALA A 848 23.10 3.35 48.24
CA ALA A 848 23.62 4.19 47.15
C ALA A 848 22.42 4.60 46.29
N VAL A 849 22.18 5.91 46.17
CA VAL A 849 21.12 6.50 45.35
C VAL A 849 21.79 7.32 44.27
N ASP A 850 21.42 7.09 43.02
CA ASP A 850 21.75 7.96 41.90
C ASP A 850 20.44 8.56 41.36
N SER A 851 20.38 9.88 41.28
CA SER A 851 19.40 10.68 40.55
C SER A 851 17.90 10.36 40.78
N ALA A 852 17.33 10.78 41.92
CA ALA A 852 15.87 10.70 42.18
C ALA A 852 15.24 12.07 42.44
N ALA A 853 14.11 12.37 41.79
CA ALA A 853 13.29 13.57 42.01
C ALA A 853 12.04 13.23 42.83
N HIS A 854 11.71 14.04 43.85
CA HIS A 854 10.65 13.75 44.81
C HIS A 854 9.75 14.96 45.16
N ASP A 855 8.47 14.69 45.43
CA ASP A 855 7.50 15.62 46.02
C ASP A 855 6.83 14.94 47.24
N HIS A 856 6.80 15.58 48.43
CA HIS A 856 6.26 14.99 49.67
C HIS A 856 5.41 15.96 50.50
N SER A 857 4.25 15.50 50.97
CA SER A 857 3.47 16.14 52.04
C SER A 857 3.23 15.12 53.18
N ALA A 858 3.79 15.35 54.37
CA ALA A 858 3.68 14.45 55.52
C ALA A 858 3.58 15.19 56.87
N ALA A 859 2.80 14.67 57.82
CA ALA A 859 2.62 15.32 59.13
C ALA A 859 3.82 15.08 60.07
N GLN A 860 4.34 13.85 60.17
CA GLN A 860 5.49 13.47 61.01
C GLN A 860 6.32 12.27 60.46
N PRO A 861 7.35 12.50 59.63
CA PRO A 861 8.25 11.44 59.17
C PRO A 861 9.37 11.12 60.19
N SER A 862 9.73 9.83 60.36
CA SER A 862 10.89 9.40 61.18
C SER A 862 11.85 8.50 60.40
N ILE A 863 13.14 8.80 60.45
CA ILE A 863 14.21 8.05 59.79
C ILE A 863 15.25 7.60 60.83
N ASP A 864 15.56 6.30 60.86
CA ASP A 864 16.58 5.69 61.72
C ASP A 864 17.58 4.91 60.85
N VAL A 865 18.84 5.39 60.78
CA VAL A 865 19.88 4.84 59.87
C VAL A 865 21.10 4.39 60.65
N GLY A 866 21.47 3.12 60.46
CA GLY A 866 22.56 2.47 61.19
C GLY A 866 23.99 2.89 60.81
N ILE A 867 24.36 3.03 59.52
CA ILE A 867 25.76 3.30 59.08
C ILE A 867 25.81 3.94 57.67
N SER A 868 26.69 4.95 57.46
CA SER A 868 27.16 5.66 56.23
C SER A 868 26.21 5.86 55.05
N ALA A 869 25.84 7.11 54.75
CA ALA A 869 25.14 7.52 53.52
C ALA A 869 26.03 8.40 52.61
N SER A 870 25.96 8.19 51.30
CA SER A 870 26.57 9.01 50.24
C SER A 870 25.47 9.40 49.26
N VAL A 871 25.19 10.69 49.14
CA VAL A 871 24.13 11.25 48.27
C VAL A 871 24.81 12.19 47.27
N ASP A 872 24.57 12.01 45.99
CA ASP A 872 25.00 12.91 44.92
C ASP A 872 23.73 13.48 44.23
N ASP A 873 23.67 14.81 44.09
CA ASP A 873 22.65 15.63 43.40
C ASP A 873 21.15 15.27 43.61
N ALA A 874 20.58 15.63 44.78
CA ALA A 874 19.13 15.57 45.02
C ALA A 874 18.49 16.96 45.20
N ALA A 875 17.37 17.23 44.51
CA ALA A 875 16.55 18.43 44.66
C ALA A 875 15.23 18.11 45.37
N HIS A 876 14.87 18.87 46.43
CA HIS A 876 13.76 18.57 47.33
C HIS A 876 12.87 19.79 47.63
N ASP A 877 11.54 19.59 47.68
CA ASP A 877 10.57 20.50 48.28
C ASP A 877 9.85 19.78 49.46
N HIS A 878 9.66 20.45 50.60
CA HIS A 878 9.09 19.81 51.82
C HIS A 878 8.09 20.71 52.58
N ALA A 879 6.89 20.20 52.82
CA ALA A 879 5.98 20.66 53.87
C ALA A 879 5.84 19.59 54.96
N ALA A 880 6.38 19.84 56.17
CA ALA A 880 6.34 18.89 57.28
C ALA A 880 6.07 19.58 58.64
N GLY A 881 5.26 18.94 59.48
CA GLY A 881 4.89 19.45 60.81
C GLY A 881 5.99 19.30 61.87
N ALA A 882 6.64 18.13 61.92
CA ALA A 882 7.77 17.84 62.82
C ALA A 882 8.58 16.59 62.36
N PRO A 883 9.69 16.75 61.61
CA PRO A 883 10.58 15.64 61.25
C PRO A 883 11.57 15.30 62.37
N ALA A 884 11.87 14.02 62.57
CA ALA A 884 12.90 13.53 63.50
C ALA A 884 13.89 12.59 62.79
N VAL A 885 15.18 12.87 62.94
CA VAL A 885 16.28 12.08 62.36
C VAL A 885 17.24 11.68 63.46
N THR A 886 17.49 10.37 63.57
CA THR A 886 18.52 9.81 64.46
C THR A 886 19.59 9.16 63.60
N ALA A 887 20.82 9.67 63.66
CA ALA A 887 21.96 9.15 62.91
C ALA A 887 23.07 8.75 63.88
N HIS A 888 23.65 7.56 63.69
CA HIS A 888 24.65 6.99 64.59
C HIS A 888 26.12 7.18 64.12
N SER A 889 26.40 7.84 62.98
CA SER A 889 27.75 8.07 62.40
C SER A 889 27.78 9.18 61.31
N PRO A 890 28.94 9.75 60.89
CA PRO A 890 29.01 11.01 60.12
C PRO A 890 28.45 10.94 58.69
N VAL A 891 27.82 12.05 58.26
CA VAL A 891 27.18 12.23 56.94
C VAL A 891 28.02 13.24 56.13
N THR A 892 28.34 12.91 54.87
CA THR A 892 28.95 13.85 53.90
C THR A 892 27.91 14.20 52.84
N VAL A 893 27.67 15.50 52.64
CA VAL A 893 26.70 16.06 51.69
C VAL A 893 27.45 17.08 50.82
N ASP A 894 27.37 16.97 49.50
CA ASP A 894 27.81 18.03 48.59
C ASP A 894 26.59 18.60 47.86
N ASN A 895 26.51 19.93 47.76
CA ASN A 895 25.43 20.75 47.18
C ASN A 895 23.97 20.27 47.32
N VAL A 896 23.25 20.77 48.33
CA VAL A 896 21.78 20.65 48.43
C VAL A 896 21.14 22.05 48.42
N ILE A 897 20.09 22.24 47.62
CA ILE A 897 19.21 23.41 47.66
C ILE A 897 17.94 23.04 48.44
N HIS A 898 17.64 23.74 49.54
CA HIS A 898 16.44 23.53 50.35
C HIS A 898 15.61 24.83 50.50
N LEU A 899 14.28 24.74 50.29
CA LEU A 899 13.28 25.62 50.90
C LEU A 899 12.56 24.85 52.02
N HIS A 900 12.40 25.45 53.21
CA HIS A 900 11.66 24.84 54.33
C HIS A 900 10.61 25.78 54.90
N SER A 901 9.43 25.22 55.20
CA SER A 901 8.50 25.73 56.21
C SER A 901 8.28 24.62 57.24
N ALA A 902 8.80 24.77 58.46
CA ALA A 902 8.64 23.78 59.54
C ALA A 902 8.35 24.46 60.88
N ALA A 903 7.48 23.86 61.70
CA ALA A 903 7.08 24.43 62.98
C ALA A 903 8.03 24.09 64.14
N SER A 904 8.76 22.96 64.11
CA SER A 904 9.79 22.58 65.12
C SER A 904 10.63 21.36 64.69
N PRO A 905 11.89 21.51 64.27
CA PRO A 905 12.81 20.39 64.04
C PRO A 905 13.57 19.98 65.32
N ALA A 906 13.80 18.68 65.53
CA ALA A 906 14.66 18.16 66.60
C ALA A 906 15.73 17.22 66.01
N ILE A 907 17.00 17.54 66.25
CA ILE A 907 18.17 16.74 65.86
C ILE A 907 18.92 16.38 67.14
N SER A 908 19.11 15.09 67.42
CA SER A 908 20.00 14.64 68.51
C SER A 908 21.18 13.86 67.92
N GLY A 909 22.36 14.47 67.91
CA GLY A 909 23.62 13.79 67.63
C GLY A 909 24.36 13.47 68.93
N GLY A 910 24.91 12.27 69.05
CA GLY A 910 25.89 11.96 70.09
C GLY A 910 27.24 12.62 69.76
N ASP A 911 27.88 13.22 70.76
CA ASP A 911 29.14 13.96 70.68
C ASP A 911 30.26 13.20 69.92
N HIS A 912 30.86 13.80 68.87
CA HIS A 912 32.19 14.45 68.92
C HIS A 912 32.74 14.88 67.53
N ASP A 913 33.40 16.05 67.57
CA ASP A 913 34.39 16.67 66.66
C ASP A 913 33.96 17.38 65.35
N THR A 914 34.33 18.67 65.30
CA THR A 914 33.97 19.75 64.38
C THR A 914 34.82 19.86 63.11
N TYR A 915 34.23 20.18 61.94
CA TYR A 915 34.84 21.04 60.90
C TYR A 915 33.76 21.78 60.05
N PRO A 916 33.97 23.04 59.61
CA PRO A 916 32.92 23.87 59.01
C PRO A 916 33.03 23.96 57.47
N LEU A 917 31.90 23.94 56.75
CA LEU A 917 31.83 24.42 55.37
C LEU A 917 30.58 25.29 55.15
N ALA A 918 30.77 26.37 54.39
CA ALA A 918 29.89 27.51 54.23
C ALA A 918 29.30 27.57 52.81
N GLY A 919 28.03 27.98 52.65
CA GLY A 919 27.42 28.18 51.33
C GLY A 919 26.11 29.00 51.34
N ARG A 920 26.15 30.18 50.72
CA ARG A 920 25.12 31.26 50.57
C ARG A 920 23.81 30.85 49.86
N ALA A 921 22.68 31.42 50.31
CA ALA A 921 21.44 31.56 49.53
C ALA A 921 21.19 33.03 49.09
N GLN A 922 20.70 33.23 47.86
CA GLN A 922 20.23 34.50 47.27
C GLN A 922 18.80 34.28 46.74
N GLY A 923 17.88 35.24 46.89
CA GLY A 923 16.45 35.09 46.54
C GLY A 923 15.82 36.23 45.71
N PHE A 924 14.49 36.12 45.53
CA PHE A 924 13.45 37.04 44.97
C PHE A 924 13.02 36.87 43.48
N PRO A 925 11.81 37.36 43.04
CA PRO A 925 10.44 37.22 43.58
C PRO A 925 9.32 36.97 42.50
N LEU A 926 8.08 36.66 42.92
CA LEU A 926 6.86 36.59 42.09
C LEU A 926 5.91 37.79 42.32
N ALA A 927 5.24 38.26 41.26
CA ALA A 927 4.23 39.33 41.27
C ALA A 927 3.07 39.04 40.28
N GLY A 928 1.84 39.42 40.61
CA GLY A 928 0.77 39.68 39.63
C GLY A 928 -0.66 39.31 40.02
N VAL A 929 -1.49 40.33 40.29
CA VAL A 929 -2.92 40.30 40.70
C VAL A 929 -3.83 40.63 39.50
N GLN A 930 -5.07 40.12 39.45
CA GLN A 930 -6.20 40.87 38.87
C GLN A 930 -7.57 40.57 39.50
N GLN A 931 -8.32 41.65 39.74
CA GLN A 931 -9.63 41.77 40.41
C GLN A 931 -10.77 41.95 39.38
N SER A 932 -12.01 41.60 39.75
CA SER A 932 -13.24 42.23 39.20
C SER A 932 -14.41 42.13 40.21
N TYR A 933 -15.05 43.26 40.52
CA TYR A 933 -16.36 43.37 41.20
C TYR A 933 -17.40 43.88 40.18
N PRO A 934 -18.73 43.73 40.41
CA PRO A 934 -19.45 44.89 40.95
C PRO A 934 -20.75 44.62 41.78
N LEU A 935 -21.12 45.68 42.51
CA LEU A 935 -22.46 46.21 42.90
C LEU A 935 -23.08 45.93 44.28
N ARG A 936 -23.53 47.06 44.85
CA ARG A 936 -24.08 47.36 46.18
C ARG A 936 -25.60 47.15 46.24
N SER A 937 -26.13 46.97 47.46
CA SER A 937 -27.46 47.48 47.85
C SER A 937 -27.43 48.05 49.28
N ALA A 938 -28.30 49.06 49.50
CA ALA A 938 -28.47 49.91 50.69
C ALA A 938 -28.98 49.12 51.92
N ALA A 939 -28.88 49.57 53.17
CA ALA A 939 -28.82 50.90 53.77
C ALA A 939 -27.96 50.90 55.04
#